data_AF-A0A0U1M6D0-F1
#
_entry.id   AF-A0A0U1M6D0-F1
#
_cell.length_a   1.000
_cell.length_b   1.000
_cell.length_c   1.000
_cell.angle_alpha   90.00
_cell.angle_beta   90.00
_cell.angle_gamma   90.00
#
_symmetry.space_group_name_H-M   'P 1'
#
loop_
_entity.id
_entity.type
_entity.pdbx_description
1 polymer ?
#
loop_
_entity_poly.entity_id
_entity_poly.type
_entity_poly.pdbx_seq_one_letter_code
_entity_poly.pdbx_strand_id
1 'polypeptide(L)'
;MSALVLSGFSAIVQSWYIIPATAATILLGIIVHDWILSLRMPPGPRPLPFIGNKHLIPTSSPWIQFEKWSRIYGPIFTLWIGRRPTVIVSDPNVAVDLLEKRSNKYSSRPRFVVMGELYWENASILVQPYGREWQIRRKLLHQALNPSALRVYKPVQEAEATRLCHQLLSRPDAFEGIMDRFTASVVFSISYGHRIDSMNAHIIRQRLDFMQYSASLNVPGRYLAESIPVLKYVPNIFAPWKRAIQAKGRVEAKANMSLVREVQNDMATKKDLPDSLTKLLLKARDEDPASFSLLSERDFSFIPASLFGAGSDTTASTLCSGILMLVTNPVTLQAAHAELDEVIGTDRFPTFDDEKSLPYIVALCNEILRIRPVAVLGGTPHANSESDTYRGYYIPKGTNILSNSWAINLNPRYYPNPHHFNPLRFLPDTVPPRSLGYLAKSYVESTPQEKGEPHPSKDGHSSFGWGRRICPGAGLARNSLFIAVAKMLWAFDILPYTEADGSTRSSPTQLDVAGGKSPDSVHADGTSDSVAEKEVRHDTRDLESGSTPSEKPEQAAKTTNAEPRDPNLVDWDGPDDAQNPMNWTLKRKLIITGCISIITLLTPLGSSMFAPGVPQVMRDFKSDNIYLASFVVSVYLLGYSFGPLLIAPLSEIYGRTPLYTACNFLFTIFNVACALAPNMAALIVFRLFAGLAGSCPLTLGAGTLADMIPQQRRGAAMAAWALGPLLGPVIGPVAGGYLTQAEGWRWTFWVLAIAGGAVSIVAVVFMRESYAYVLLDRKAKRLRKETGNPNLRSILDTGKSPRDLFVFSIVRPTKMLFLSPIVFLLSLYVAVIYGYLYLLFTTMTTVFEDNYGFSQGSVGLAYLGIGCGSLIGLFALALMSDRLHQYLTKKNGGVPKPEYRLPPMIIGSWFIPLSLFWYGWTAEKHDHWILPILGTACLGIGMLMAFMCTSTYLVDAYTIYSASAIAANTVFRSLLGALLPLAGNKMYATLGLGWGNSVLGFIALALAPLPLLFYKFGERIRKSKLFQVEF
;
A
#
# COMPACT_ATOMS: atom_id res chain seq x y z
N MET A 1 1.40 -34.46 -34.84
CA MET A 1 1.54 -33.53 -33.68
C MET A 1 2.13 -32.18 -34.06
N SER A 2 2.96 -32.09 -35.10
CA SER A 2 3.68 -30.88 -35.53
C SER A 2 2.81 -29.83 -36.26
N ALA A 3 1.83 -30.27 -37.06
CA ALA A 3 0.97 -29.36 -37.83
C ALA A 3 -0.07 -28.59 -36.98
N LEU A 4 -0.55 -29.18 -35.87
CA LEU A 4 -1.48 -28.53 -34.93
C LEU A 4 -0.79 -27.45 -34.08
N VAL A 5 0.51 -27.58 -33.82
CA VAL A 5 1.32 -26.59 -33.09
C VAL A 5 1.69 -25.41 -34.00
N LEU A 6 1.93 -25.67 -35.29
CA LEU A 6 2.22 -24.66 -36.31
C LEU A 6 1.02 -23.76 -36.65
N SER A 7 -0.19 -24.32 -36.76
CA SER A 7 -1.41 -23.51 -36.97
C SER A 7 -1.78 -22.67 -35.74
N GLY A 8 -1.55 -23.20 -34.54
CA GLY A 8 -1.72 -22.46 -33.29
C GLY A 8 -0.78 -21.25 -33.17
N PHE A 9 0.47 -21.37 -33.63
CA PHE A 9 1.46 -20.30 -33.47
C PHE A 9 1.30 -19.16 -34.49
N SER A 10 0.84 -19.44 -35.72
CA SER A 10 0.55 -18.39 -36.73
C SER A 10 -0.72 -17.59 -36.36
N ALA A 11 -1.74 -18.27 -35.81
CA ALA A 11 -2.91 -17.62 -35.25
C ALA A 11 -2.55 -16.71 -34.05
N ILE A 12 -1.62 -17.14 -33.19
CA ILE A 12 -1.15 -16.31 -32.06
C ILE A 12 -0.45 -15.05 -32.55
N VAL A 13 0.38 -15.11 -33.60
CA VAL A 13 1.12 -13.95 -34.15
C VAL A 13 0.19 -12.95 -34.85
N GLN A 14 -0.81 -13.42 -35.61
CA GLN A 14 -1.88 -12.56 -36.14
C GLN A 14 -2.79 -11.99 -35.04
N SER A 15 -2.75 -12.52 -33.82
CA SER A 15 -3.53 -12.00 -32.68
C SER A 15 -2.84 -10.85 -31.92
N TRP A 16 -1.61 -10.45 -32.26
CA TRP A 16 -0.87 -9.46 -31.48
C TRP A 16 -1.36 -8.01 -31.64
N TYR A 17 -1.99 -7.64 -32.75
CA TYR A 17 -2.73 -6.37 -32.86
C TYR A 17 -4.14 -6.47 -32.28
N ILE A 18 -4.70 -7.69 -32.25
CA ILE A 18 -6.00 -7.96 -31.62
C ILE A 18 -5.91 -7.67 -30.13
N ILE A 19 -4.83 -8.03 -29.43
CA ILE A 19 -4.73 -7.80 -27.98
C ILE A 19 -4.83 -6.30 -27.60
N PRO A 20 -3.99 -5.37 -28.11
CA PRO A 20 -4.11 -3.95 -27.80
C PRO A 20 -5.36 -3.31 -28.40
N ALA A 21 -5.81 -3.71 -29.59
CA ALA A 21 -7.06 -3.21 -30.17
C ALA A 21 -8.29 -3.67 -29.37
N THR A 22 -8.29 -4.92 -28.91
CA THR A 22 -9.32 -5.49 -28.02
C THR A 22 -9.26 -4.83 -26.66
N ALA A 23 -8.07 -4.60 -26.10
CA ALA A 23 -7.92 -3.85 -24.86
C ALA A 23 -8.45 -2.40 -24.99
N ALA A 24 -8.10 -1.69 -26.06
CA ALA A 24 -8.61 -0.34 -26.34
C ALA A 24 -10.12 -0.34 -26.58
N THR A 25 -10.66 -1.32 -27.31
CA THR A 25 -12.10 -1.48 -27.56
C THR A 25 -12.85 -1.82 -26.28
N ILE A 26 -12.30 -2.68 -25.42
CA ILE A 26 -12.85 -2.99 -24.09
C ILE A 26 -12.83 -1.72 -23.23
N LEU A 27 -11.74 -0.97 -23.20
CA LEU A 27 -11.63 0.27 -22.43
C LEU A 27 -12.63 1.32 -22.93
N LEU A 28 -12.76 1.52 -24.25
CA LEU A 28 -13.74 2.42 -24.84
C LEU A 28 -15.16 1.94 -24.57
N GLY A 29 -15.44 0.66 -24.73
CA GLY A 29 -16.74 0.05 -24.44
C GLY A 29 -17.13 0.20 -22.96
N ILE A 30 -16.16 0.09 -22.05
CA ILE A 30 -16.33 0.39 -20.62
C ILE A 30 -16.70 1.87 -20.41
N ILE A 31 -15.98 2.80 -21.03
CA ILE A 31 -16.24 4.24 -20.89
C ILE A 31 -17.63 4.58 -21.43
N VAL A 32 -17.99 4.07 -22.61
CA VAL A 32 -19.29 4.27 -23.23
C VAL A 32 -20.41 3.65 -22.38
N HIS A 33 -20.22 2.43 -21.88
CA HIS A 33 -21.16 1.78 -20.99
C HIS A 33 -21.40 2.61 -19.72
N ASP A 34 -20.33 3.03 -19.03
CA ASP A 34 -20.44 3.78 -17.78
C ASP A 34 -21.07 5.17 -18.03
N TRP A 35 -20.77 5.80 -19.18
CA TRP A 35 -21.38 7.06 -19.59
C TRP A 35 -22.88 6.91 -19.88
N ILE A 36 -23.29 5.93 -20.68
CA ILE A 36 -24.71 5.64 -20.95
C ILE A 36 -25.45 5.32 -19.66
N LEU A 37 -24.85 4.53 -18.78
CA LEU A 37 -25.43 4.20 -17.49
C LEU A 37 -25.61 5.47 -16.64
N SER A 38 -24.63 6.37 -16.61
CA SER A 38 -24.73 7.64 -15.87
C SER A 38 -25.89 8.53 -16.33
N LEU A 39 -26.28 8.47 -17.61
CA LEU A 39 -27.42 9.22 -18.15
C LEU A 39 -28.78 8.63 -17.75
N ARG A 40 -28.85 7.33 -17.45
CA ARG A 40 -30.09 6.65 -17.05
C ARG A 40 -30.31 6.62 -15.54
N MET A 41 -29.23 6.80 -14.78
CA MET A 41 -29.25 6.84 -13.32
C MET A 41 -29.77 8.18 -12.78
N PRO A 42 -30.10 8.28 -11.47
CA PRO A 42 -30.40 9.57 -10.85
C PRO A 42 -29.29 10.60 -11.16
N PRO A 43 -29.64 11.88 -11.36
CA PRO A 43 -28.68 12.90 -11.79
C PRO A 43 -27.54 13.05 -10.77
N GLY A 44 -26.44 13.68 -11.16
CA GLY A 44 -25.31 13.87 -10.26
C GLY A 44 -24.13 14.57 -10.95
N PRO A 45 -23.06 14.86 -10.21
CA PRO A 45 -21.85 15.43 -10.79
C PRO A 45 -21.27 14.48 -11.85
N ARG A 46 -20.82 15.04 -12.98
CA ARG A 46 -20.30 14.23 -14.09
C ARG A 46 -19.06 13.42 -13.65
N PRO A 47 -19.04 12.09 -13.82
CA PRO A 47 -17.91 11.27 -13.42
C PRO A 47 -16.76 11.36 -14.42
N LEU A 48 -15.52 11.42 -13.93
CA LEU A 48 -14.35 11.23 -14.78
C LEU A 48 -14.16 9.73 -15.10
N PRO A 49 -13.66 9.37 -16.30
CA PRO A 49 -13.36 7.98 -16.65
C PRO A 49 -12.47 7.30 -15.59
N PHE A 50 -12.85 6.09 -15.16
CA PHE A 50 -12.18 5.24 -14.16
C PHE A 50 -12.03 5.80 -12.73
N ILE A 51 -12.03 7.12 -12.55
CA ILE A 51 -11.85 7.81 -11.26
C ILE A 51 -13.21 8.12 -10.61
N GLY A 52 -14.23 8.41 -11.42
CA GLY A 52 -15.53 8.87 -10.97
C GLY A 52 -15.48 10.29 -10.40
N ASN A 53 -16.22 10.53 -9.33
CA ASN A 53 -16.33 11.81 -8.62
C ASN A 53 -15.40 11.93 -7.41
N LYS A 54 -14.49 10.96 -7.17
CA LYS A 54 -13.62 10.95 -5.98
C LYS A 54 -12.85 12.26 -5.76
N HIS A 55 -12.42 12.91 -6.84
CA HIS A 55 -11.70 14.19 -6.83
C HIS A 55 -12.55 15.39 -6.34
N LEU A 56 -13.88 15.26 -6.33
CA LEU A 56 -14.82 16.27 -5.85
C LEU A 56 -15.31 16.00 -4.41
N ILE A 57 -14.99 14.83 -3.85
CA ILE A 57 -15.44 14.44 -2.52
C ILE A 57 -14.38 14.89 -1.50
N PRO A 58 -14.70 15.80 -0.56
CA PRO A 58 -13.78 16.19 0.49
C PRO A 58 -13.32 15.00 1.33
N THR A 59 -12.07 15.03 1.80
CA THR A 59 -11.51 13.99 2.66
C THR A 59 -12.08 14.03 4.09
N SER A 60 -12.55 15.20 4.53
CA SER A 60 -13.22 15.41 5.81
C SER A 60 -14.67 15.85 5.59
N SER A 61 -15.60 15.31 6.39
CA SER A 61 -17.02 15.68 6.40
C SER A 61 -17.73 15.66 5.03
N PRO A 62 -17.62 14.58 4.22
CA PRO A 62 -18.20 14.53 2.88
C PRO A 62 -19.72 14.69 2.84
N TRP A 63 -20.43 14.37 3.93
CA TRP A 63 -21.89 14.51 4.05
C TRP A 63 -22.38 15.95 3.88
N ILE A 64 -21.57 16.96 4.26
CA ILE A 64 -21.90 18.38 4.06
C ILE A 64 -21.91 18.70 2.55
N GLN A 65 -20.92 18.18 1.81
CA GLN A 65 -20.90 18.34 0.36
C GLN A 65 -22.07 17.60 -0.30
N PHE A 66 -22.45 16.44 0.23
CA PHE A 66 -23.60 15.69 -0.26
C PHE A 66 -24.93 16.41 0.00
N GLU A 67 -25.05 17.12 1.13
CA GLU A 67 -26.19 18.01 1.40
C GLU A 67 -26.24 19.18 0.42
N LYS A 68 -25.10 19.80 0.09
CA LYS A 68 -25.05 20.84 -0.95
C LYS A 68 -25.50 20.29 -2.30
N TRP A 69 -25.04 19.09 -2.65
CA TRP A 69 -25.41 18.42 -3.90
C TRP A 69 -26.87 17.98 -3.94
N SER A 70 -27.51 17.64 -2.82
CA SER A 70 -28.93 17.31 -2.82
C SER A 70 -29.80 18.53 -3.18
N ARG A 71 -29.34 19.74 -2.87
CA ARG A 71 -30.01 20.99 -3.29
C ARG A 71 -29.85 21.27 -4.80
N ILE A 72 -28.77 20.78 -5.42
CA ILE A 72 -28.47 20.98 -6.85
C ILE A 72 -29.10 19.89 -7.73
N TYR A 73 -28.92 18.62 -7.36
CA TYR A 73 -29.33 17.46 -8.15
C TYR A 73 -30.67 16.86 -7.68
N GLY A 74 -31.19 17.27 -6.53
CA GLY A 74 -32.45 16.82 -5.98
C GLY A 74 -32.33 15.77 -4.86
N PRO A 75 -33.47 15.21 -4.41
CA PRO A 75 -33.54 14.36 -3.22
C PRO A 75 -32.85 13.00 -3.36
N ILE A 76 -32.52 12.60 -4.60
CA ILE A 76 -31.81 11.38 -4.95
C ILE A 76 -30.84 11.69 -6.09
N PHE A 77 -29.56 11.37 -5.91
CA PHE A 77 -28.53 11.67 -6.89
C PHE A 77 -27.43 10.60 -6.90
N THR A 78 -26.63 10.53 -7.98
CA THR A 78 -25.61 9.50 -8.15
C THR A 78 -24.20 10.07 -8.05
N LEU A 79 -23.35 9.39 -7.28
CA LEU A 79 -21.90 9.58 -7.23
C LEU A 79 -21.20 8.33 -7.73
N TRP A 80 -20.09 8.51 -8.43
CA TRP A 80 -19.24 7.43 -8.90
C TRP A 80 -17.96 7.37 -8.09
N ILE A 81 -17.71 6.25 -7.43
CA ILE A 81 -16.44 6.00 -6.74
C ILE A 81 -15.67 4.99 -7.58
N GLY A 82 -14.71 5.48 -8.37
CA GLY A 82 -14.14 4.71 -9.46
C GLY A 82 -15.23 4.40 -10.50
N ARG A 83 -15.43 3.11 -10.80
CA ARG A 83 -16.52 2.62 -11.68
C ARG A 83 -17.79 2.20 -10.94
N ARG A 84 -17.84 2.34 -9.60
CA ARG A 84 -19.00 1.91 -8.81
C ARG A 84 -19.97 3.06 -8.62
N PRO A 85 -21.20 2.98 -9.17
CA PRO A 85 -22.22 3.95 -8.87
C PRO A 85 -22.72 3.80 -7.42
N THR A 86 -22.91 4.93 -6.77
CA THR A 86 -23.40 5.06 -5.40
C THR A 86 -24.50 6.12 -5.39
N VAL A 87 -25.73 5.69 -5.14
CA VAL A 87 -26.89 6.57 -5.04
C VAL A 87 -26.95 7.15 -3.62
N ILE A 88 -27.01 8.48 -3.54
CA ILE A 88 -27.20 9.21 -2.30
C ILE A 88 -28.67 9.59 -2.18
N VAL A 89 -29.27 9.25 -1.04
CA VAL A 89 -30.66 9.59 -0.68
C VAL A 89 -30.62 10.66 0.39
N SER A 90 -31.27 11.81 0.14
CA SER A 90 -31.25 12.96 1.05
C SER A 90 -32.64 13.44 1.49
N ASP A 91 -33.68 12.67 1.16
CA ASP A 91 -35.06 12.94 1.55
C ASP A 91 -35.66 11.71 2.26
N PRO A 92 -36.39 11.89 3.37
CA PRO A 92 -36.89 10.77 4.16
C PRO A 92 -37.99 9.98 3.44
N ASN A 93 -38.82 10.60 2.59
CA ASN A 93 -39.83 9.87 1.83
C ASN A 93 -39.17 8.98 0.77
N VAL A 94 -38.11 9.46 0.12
CA VAL A 94 -37.31 8.62 -0.79
C VAL A 94 -36.63 7.47 -0.04
N ALA A 95 -36.11 7.73 1.15
CA ALA A 95 -35.50 6.68 1.98
C ALA A 95 -36.52 5.59 2.37
N VAL A 96 -37.73 5.98 2.79
CA VAL A 96 -38.82 5.03 3.08
C VAL A 96 -39.26 4.27 1.84
N ASP A 97 -39.41 4.94 0.69
CA ASP A 97 -39.79 4.28 -0.56
C ASP A 97 -38.79 3.19 -0.97
N LEU A 98 -37.49 3.48 -0.92
CA LEU A 98 -36.45 2.55 -1.35
C LEU A 98 -36.15 1.50 -0.28
N LEU A 99 -35.89 1.92 0.96
CA LEU A 99 -35.31 1.05 1.99
C LEU A 99 -36.37 0.31 2.82
N GLU A 100 -37.62 0.79 2.83
CA GLU A 100 -38.71 0.19 3.60
C GLU A 100 -39.77 -0.45 2.69
N LYS A 101 -40.45 0.34 1.86
CA LYS A 101 -41.49 -0.16 0.94
C LYS A 101 -40.92 -1.16 -0.09
N ARG A 102 -39.69 -0.90 -0.58
CA ARG A 102 -38.95 -1.79 -1.49
C ARG A 102 -37.82 -2.56 -0.78
N SER A 103 -37.98 -2.84 0.52
CA SER A 103 -36.96 -3.50 1.33
C SER A 103 -36.55 -4.89 0.82
N ASN A 104 -37.40 -5.59 0.08
CA ASN A 104 -37.04 -6.85 -0.60
C ASN A 104 -35.89 -6.68 -1.61
N LYS A 105 -35.81 -5.51 -2.26
CA LYS A 105 -34.76 -5.18 -3.23
C LYS A 105 -33.56 -4.52 -2.56
N TYR A 106 -33.79 -3.57 -1.66
CA TYR A 106 -32.75 -2.66 -1.16
C TYR A 106 -32.14 -3.00 0.21
N SER A 107 -32.40 -4.20 0.75
CA SER A 107 -31.88 -4.60 2.07
C SER A 107 -30.59 -5.40 2.03
N SER A 108 -29.89 -5.51 0.89
CA SER A 108 -28.59 -6.16 0.86
C SER A 108 -27.47 -5.21 1.29
N ARG A 109 -26.27 -5.76 1.47
CA ARG A 109 -25.05 -4.99 1.69
C ARG A 109 -24.18 -5.06 0.43
N PRO A 110 -23.39 -4.01 0.15
CA PRO A 110 -22.32 -4.10 -0.83
C PRO A 110 -21.41 -5.28 -0.51
N ARG A 111 -20.76 -5.82 -1.53
CA ARG A 111 -19.84 -6.94 -1.35
C ARG A 111 -18.51 -6.45 -0.77
N PHE A 112 -18.33 -6.62 0.54
CA PHE A 112 -17.08 -6.30 1.25
C PHE A 112 -16.12 -7.50 1.19
N VAL A 113 -15.12 -7.46 0.31
CA VAL A 113 -14.24 -8.62 0.10
C VAL A 113 -13.27 -8.77 1.28
N VAL A 114 -12.67 -7.68 1.74
CA VAL A 114 -11.63 -7.72 2.78
C VAL A 114 -12.24 -7.78 4.16
N MET A 115 -13.10 -6.81 4.51
CA MET A 115 -13.73 -6.76 5.84
C MET A 115 -14.78 -7.87 6.01
N GLY A 116 -15.60 -8.13 4.99
CA GLY A 116 -16.66 -9.13 5.04
C GLY A 116 -16.14 -10.55 4.83
N GLU A 117 -15.68 -10.87 3.63
CA GLU A 117 -15.35 -12.25 3.25
C GLU A 117 -14.02 -12.76 3.85
N LEU A 118 -12.98 -11.92 3.95
CA LEU A 118 -11.65 -12.37 4.41
C LEU A 118 -11.46 -12.22 5.93
N TYR A 119 -11.87 -11.10 6.51
CA TYR A 119 -11.68 -10.83 7.94
C TYR A 119 -12.73 -11.56 8.78
N TRP A 120 -14.01 -11.27 8.55
CA TRP A 120 -15.11 -11.84 9.34
C TRP A 120 -15.69 -13.14 8.79
N GLU A 121 -15.35 -13.55 7.57
CA GLU A 121 -15.99 -14.68 6.88
C GLU A 121 -17.53 -14.53 6.85
N ASN A 122 -18.00 -13.28 6.71
CA ASN A 122 -19.40 -12.88 6.78
C ASN A 122 -20.12 -13.20 8.11
N ALA A 123 -19.39 -13.44 9.20
CA ALA A 123 -19.96 -13.67 10.54
C ALA A 123 -20.63 -12.43 11.15
N SER A 124 -20.18 -11.22 10.78
CA SER A 124 -20.77 -9.97 11.28
C SER A 124 -22.03 -9.57 10.52
N ILE A 125 -23.14 -9.37 11.25
CA ILE A 125 -24.43 -8.95 10.69
C ILE A 125 -24.37 -7.57 10.00
N LEU A 126 -23.37 -6.76 10.35
CA LEU A 126 -23.18 -5.39 9.85
C LEU A 126 -22.98 -5.36 8.33
N VAL A 127 -22.11 -6.24 7.82
CA VAL A 127 -21.68 -6.27 6.41
C VAL A 127 -22.23 -7.47 5.64
N GLN A 128 -22.94 -8.38 6.31
CA GLN A 128 -23.49 -9.58 5.69
C GLN A 128 -24.56 -9.23 4.63
N PRO A 129 -24.42 -9.75 3.39
CA PRO A 129 -25.45 -9.64 2.36
C PRO A 129 -26.81 -10.19 2.82
N TYR A 130 -27.89 -9.76 2.17
CA TYR A 130 -29.22 -10.28 2.50
C TYR A 130 -29.33 -11.75 2.09
N GLY A 131 -29.78 -12.61 3.00
CA GLY A 131 -29.91 -14.06 2.77
C GLY A 131 -30.45 -14.78 4.00
N ARG A 132 -30.55 -16.11 3.92
CA ARG A 132 -31.12 -16.95 4.99
C ARG A 132 -30.33 -16.84 6.30
N GLU A 133 -29.01 -16.85 6.23
CA GLU A 133 -28.13 -16.68 7.40
C GLU A 133 -28.38 -15.35 8.11
N TRP A 134 -28.45 -14.25 7.34
CA TRP A 134 -28.75 -12.93 7.89
C TRP A 134 -30.13 -12.89 8.56
N GLN A 135 -31.15 -13.51 7.94
CA GLN A 135 -32.50 -13.58 8.50
C GLN A 135 -32.52 -14.30 9.85
N ILE A 136 -31.78 -15.41 9.98
CA ILE A 136 -31.67 -16.17 11.24
C ILE A 136 -31.02 -15.30 12.31
N ARG A 137 -29.84 -14.73 12.04
CA ARG A 137 -29.14 -13.86 13.01
C ARG A 137 -29.99 -12.65 13.42
N ARG A 138 -30.68 -12.04 12.46
CA ARG A 138 -31.59 -10.91 12.72
C ARG A 138 -32.77 -11.32 13.60
N LYS A 139 -33.38 -12.49 13.34
CA LYS A 139 -34.47 -13.03 14.16
C LYS A 139 -34.02 -13.24 15.61
N LEU A 140 -32.86 -13.88 15.80
CA LEU A 140 -32.28 -14.13 17.13
C LEU A 140 -32.00 -12.84 17.89
N LEU A 141 -31.36 -11.86 17.24
CA LEU A 141 -31.08 -10.57 17.85
C LEU A 141 -32.37 -9.80 18.19
N HIS A 142 -33.38 -9.86 17.32
CA HIS A 142 -34.68 -9.21 17.57
C HIS A 142 -35.44 -9.88 18.72
N GLN A 143 -35.38 -11.20 18.87
CA GLN A 143 -36.02 -11.90 19.99
C GLN A 143 -35.49 -11.42 21.34
N ALA A 144 -34.20 -11.09 21.42
CA ALA A 144 -33.59 -10.60 22.65
C ALA A 144 -33.61 -9.07 22.82
N LEU A 145 -33.99 -8.30 21.80
CA LEU A 145 -34.08 -6.84 21.85
C LEU A 145 -35.49 -6.31 21.58
N ASN A 146 -36.50 -7.17 21.63
CA ASN A 146 -37.89 -6.75 21.51
C ASN A 146 -38.34 -5.97 22.77
N PRO A 147 -39.45 -5.22 22.70
CA PRO A 147 -39.93 -4.41 23.84
C PRO A 147 -40.11 -5.19 25.15
N SER A 148 -40.46 -6.48 25.09
CA SER A 148 -40.59 -7.29 26.31
C SER A 148 -39.23 -7.62 26.93
N ALA A 149 -38.24 -7.98 26.11
CA ALA A 149 -36.89 -8.26 26.57
C ALA A 149 -36.20 -6.99 27.11
N LEU A 150 -36.42 -5.84 26.47
CA LEU A 150 -35.86 -4.56 26.92
C LEU A 150 -36.32 -4.17 28.34
N ARG A 151 -37.51 -4.60 28.78
CA ARG A 151 -37.97 -4.38 30.17
C ARG A 151 -37.07 -5.06 31.19
N VAL A 152 -36.51 -6.23 30.86
CA VAL A 152 -35.59 -6.98 31.74
C VAL A 152 -34.26 -6.25 31.91
N TYR A 153 -33.87 -5.42 30.93
CA TYR A 153 -32.59 -4.69 30.95
C TYR A 153 -32.67 -3.31 31.61
N LYS A 154 -33.88 -2.75 31.80
CA LYS A 154 -34.08 -1.43 32.44
C LYS A 154 -33.35 -1.29 33.80
N PRO A 155 -33.39 -2.27 34.74
CA PRO A 155 -32.67 -2.15 36.00
C PRO A 155 -31.15 -1.95 35.85
N VAL A 156 -30.53 -2.62 34.86
CA VAL A 156 -29.10 -2.47 34.58
C VAL A 156 -28.79 -1.10 33.99
N GLN A 157 -29.61 -0.61 33.06
CA GLN A 157 -29.46 0.73 32.49
C GLN A 157 -29.57 1.81 33.56
N GLU A 158 -30.53 1.66 34.47
CA GLU A 158 -30.75 2.59 35.56
C GLU A 158 -29.58 2.58 36.56
N ALA A 159 -29.11 1.40 36.96
CA ALA A 159 -27.96 1.25 37.85
C ALA A 159 -26.66 1.84 37.25
N GLU A 160 -26.44 1.65 35.94
CA GLU A 160 -25.30 2.23 35.24
C GLU A 160 -25.41 3.75 35.09
N ALA A 161 -26.62 4.29 34.90
CA ALA A 161 -26.87 5.73 34.82
C ALA A 161 -26.71 6.42 36.19
N THR A 162 -27.09 5.74 37.28
CA THR A 162 -26.77 6.21 38.64
C THR A 162 -25.27 6.23 38.89
N ARG A 163 -24.56 5.17 38.45
CA ARG A 163 -23.09 5.13 38.53
C ARG A 163 -22.42 6.21 37.67
N LEU A 164 -22.97 6.51 36.49
CA LEU A 164 -22.55 7.65 35.66
C LEU A 164 -22.59 8.96 36.45
N CYS A 165 -23.72 9.28 37.07
CA CYS A 165 -23.86 10.52 37.84
C CYS A 165 -22.90 10.55 39.05
N HIS A 166 -22.77 9.44 39.80
CA HIS A 166 -21.81 9.35 40.90
C HIS A 166 -20.35 9.58 40.46
N GLN A 167 -19.96 9.07 39.30
CA GLN A 167 -18.62 9.28 38.76
C GLN A 167 -18.41 10.71 38.25
N LEU A 168 -19.43 11.32 37.64
CA LEU A 168 -19.36 12.72 37.23
C LEU A 168 -19.23 13.66 38.45
N LEU A 169 -19.89 13.34 39.56
CA LEU A 169 -19.76 14.11 40.81
C LEU A 169 -18.33 14.11 41.37
N SER A 170 -17.60 13.00 41.20
CA SER A 170 -16.24 12.86 41.74
C SER A 170 -15.14 13.27 40.76
N ARG A 171 -15.35 13.12 39.45
CA ARG A 171 -14.37 13.42 38.39
C ARG A 171 -15.02 14.04 37.15
N PRO A 172 -15.52 15.29 37.25
CA PRO A 172 -16.18 15.96 36.13
C PRO A 172 -15.22 16.26 34.96
N ASP A 173 -13.92 16.36 35.23
CA ASP A 173 -12.85 16.52 34.24
C ASP A 173 -12.77 15.36 33.24
N ALA A 174 -13.18 14.16 33.65
CA ALA A 174 -13.12 12.94 32.85
C ALA A 174 -14.45 12.59 32.16
N PHE A 175 -15.35 13.54 31.94
CA PHE A 175 -16.74 13.28 31.53
C PHE A 175 -16.86 12.41 30.26
N GLU A 176 -16.04 12.63 29.22
CA GLU A 176 -16.08 11.82 27.98
C GLU A 176 -15.79 10.34 28.28
N GLY A 177 -14.70 10.06 29.00
CA GLY A 177 -14.32 8.69 29.36
C GLY A 177 -15.33 8.02 30.30
N ILE A 178 -16.05 8.79 31.11
CA ILE A 178 -17.12 8.29 31.98
C ILE A 178 -18.36 7.90 31.15
N MET A 179 -18.70 8.67 30.11
CA MET A 179 -19.77 8.31 29.16
C MET A 179 -19.44 7.05 28.36
N ASP A 180 -18.21 6.92 27.89
CA ASP A 180 -17.73 5.71 27.22
C ASP A 180 -17.85 4.49 28.14
N ARG A 181 -17.45 4.62 29.41
CA ARG A 181 -17.61 3.55 30.41
C ARG A 181 -19.08 3.20 30.63
N PHE A 182 -19.95 4.19 30.82
CA PHE A 182 -21.38 3.98 31.03
C PHE A 182 -21.99 3.13 29.91
N THR A 183 -21.78 3.57 28.68
CA THR A 183 -22.37 2.93 27.50
C THR A 183 -21.77 1.56 27.25
N ALA A 184 -20.45 1.42 27.34
CA ALA A 184 -19.76 0.13 27.25
C ALA A 184 -20.30 -0.84 28.31
N SER A 185 -20.41 -0.41 29.57
CA SER A 185 -20.90 -1.25 30.67
C SER A 185 -22.34 -1.72 30.43
N VAL A 186 -23.23 -0.84 29.98
CA VAL A 186 -24.62 -1.20 29.67
C VAL A 186 -24.65 -2.29 28.59
N VAL A 187 -23.98 -2.08 27.46
CA VAL A 187 -24.04 -3.05 26.35
C VAL A 187 -23.31 -4.35 26.67
N PHE A 188 -22.22 -4.31 27.45
CA PHE A 188 -21.51 -5.51 27.87
C PHE A 188 -22.32 -6.31 28.90
N SER A 189 -22.98 -5.63 29.83
CA SER A 189 -23.88 -6.26 30.80
C SER A 189 -25.06 -6.94 30.11
N ILE A 190 -25.65 -6.28 29.11
CA ILE A 190 -26.76 -6.86 28.34
C ILE A 190 -26.26 -7.98 27.44
N SER A 191 -25.07 -7.87 26.86
CA SER A 191 -24.52 -8.89 25.95
C SER A 191 -24.10 -10.16 26.69
N TYR A 192 -23.40 -10.01 27.82
CA TYR A 192 -22.69 -11.11 28.49
C TYR A 192 -23.05 -11.27 29.98
N GLY A 193 -23.76 -10.33 30.61
CA GLY A 193 -24.13 -10.41 32.03
C GLY A 193 -23.09 -9.85 33.00
N HIS A 194 -22.03 -9.22 32.49
CA HIS A 194 -20.94 -8.66 33.29
C HIS A 194 -20.88 -7.13 33.15
N ARG A 195 -20.66 -6.44 34.27
CA ARG A 195 -20.48 -4.98 34.29
C ARG A 195 -19.02 -4.62 34.02
N ILE A 196 -18.78 -3.42 33.49
CA ILE A 196 -17.44 -2.88 33.24
C ILE A 196 -17.14 -1.80 34.26
N ASP A 197 -16.03 -1.98 34.99
CA ASP A 197 -15.58 -1.01 35.97
C ASP A 197 -14.65 0.07 35.40
N SER A 198 -13.89 -0.28 34.37
CA SER A 198 -12.89 0.60 33.78
C SER A 198 -12.73 0.36 32.28
N MET A 199 -12.60 1.45 31.52
CA MET A 199 -12.24 1.40 30.10
C MET A 199 -10.82 0.87 29.87
N ASN A 200 -9.99 0.86 30.92
CA ASN A 200 -8.64 0.30 30.86
C ASN A 200 -8.60 -1.22 31.00
N ALA A 201 -9.73 -1.87 31.28
CA ALA A 201 -9.79 -3.32 31.36
C ALA A 201 -9.32 -3.94 30.04
N HIS A 202 -8.49 -4.98 30.14
CA HIS A 202 -7.89 -5.65 28.98
C HIS A 202 -8.95 -6.07 27.94
N ILE A 203 -10.10 -6.57 28.41
CA ILE A 203 -11.19 -6.96 27.51
C ILE A 203 -11.70 -5.80 26.67
N ILE A 204 -11.81 -4.59 27.23
CA ILE A 204 -12.33 -3.42 26.52
C ILE A 204 -11.32 -2.89 25.52
N ARG A 205 -10.06 -2.75 25.92
CA ARG A 205 -8.97 -2.39 25.00
C ARG A 205 -8.90 -3.35 23.83
N GLN A 206 -8.97 -4.65 24.09
CA GLN A 206 -9.00 -5.67 23.04
C GLN A 206 -10.19 -5.50 22.07
N ARG A 207 -11.39 -5.16 22.56
CA ARG A 207 -12.55 -4.92 21.68
C ARG A 207 -12.40 -3.65 20.86
N LEU A 208 -11.93 -2.56 21.47
CA LEU A 208 -11.65 -1.31 20.76
C LEU A 208 -10.59 -1.53 19.67
N ASP A 209 -9.54 -2.33 19.94
CA ASP A 209 -8.53 -2.69 18.95
C ASP A 209 -9.12 -3.46 17.75
N PHE A 210 -10.02 -4.42 17.99
CA PHE A 210 -10.70 -5.12 16.90
C PHE A 210 -11.59 -4.17 16.08
N MET A 211 -12.31 -3.27 16.76
CA MET A 211 -13.15 -2.27 16.10
C MET A 211 -12.30 -1.33 15.23
N GLN A 212 -11.22 -0.76 15.78
CA GLN A 212 -10.29 0.10 15.04
C GLN A 212 -9.65 -0.64 13.86
N TYR A 213 -9.21 -1.89 14.07
CA TYR A 213 -8.66 -2.71 12.99
C TYR A 213 -9.68 -2.93 11.88
N SER A 214 -10.91 -3.30 12.21
CA SER A 214 -11.99 -3.54 11.24
C SER A 214 -12.35 -2.27 10.46
N ALA A 215 -12.42 -1.11 11.12
CA ALA A 215 -12.66 0.18 10.47
C ALA A 215 -11.53 0.51 9.49
N SER A 216 -10.29 0.19 9.87
CA SER A 216 -9.11 0.41 9.03
C SER A 216 -9.11 -0.45 7.75
N LEU A 217 -9.82 -1.59 7.72
CA LEU A 217 -9.94 -2.45 6.52
C LEU A 217 -10.86 -1.84 5.46
N ASN A 218 -11.80 -0.98 5.86
CA ASN A 218 -12.76 -0.32 4.96
C ASN A 218 -12.25 0.99 4.35
N VAL A 219 -10.97 1.36 4.57
CA VAL A 219 -10.38 2.56 3.98
C VAL A 219 -10.30 2.41 2.45
N PRO A 220 -10.98 3.29 1.67
CA PRO A 220 -11.03 3.15 0.21
C PRO A 220 -9.65 3.11 -0.44
N GLY A 221 -9.35 2.03 -1.15
CA GLY A 221 -8.09 1.85 -1.88
C GLY A 221 -6.95 1.22 -1.10
N ARG A 222 -7.13 0.91 0.20
CA ARG A 222 -6.09 0.24 1.02
C ARG A 222 -5.72 -1.15 0.50
N TYR A 223 -6.72 -1.91 0.04
CA TYR A 223 -6.52 -3.26 -0.48
C TYR A 223 -7.07 -3.37 -1.91
N LEU A 224 -6.21 -3.78 -2.85
CA LEU A 224 -6.61 -4.02 -4.25
C LEU A 224 -7.72 -5.07 -4.36
N ALA A 225 -7.82 -6.00 -3.41
CA ALA A 225 -8.85 -7.02 -3.37
C ALA A 225 -10.29 -6.46 -3.34
N GLU A 226 -10.49 -5.23 -2.84
CA GLU A 226 -11.81 -4.58 -2.91
C GLU A 226 -12.18 -4.15 -4.33
N SER A 227 -11.20 -3.81 -5.16
CA SER A 227 -11.42 -3.42 -6.56
C SER A 227 -11.33 -4.60 -7.52
N ILE A 228 -10.51 -5.60 -7.18
CA ILE A 228 -10.25 -6.81 -7.95
C ILE A 228 -10.58 -8.03 -7.06
N PRO A 229 -11.87 -8.40 -6.92
CA PRO A 229 -12.30 -9.47 -6.01
C PRO A 229 -11.66 -10.84 -6.28
N VAL A 230 -11.16 -11.10 -7.50
CA VAL A 230 -10.48 -12.37 -7.81
C VAL A 230 -9.21 -12.58 -6.98
N LEU A 231 -8.58 -11.49 -6.49
CA LEU A 231 -7.39 -11.58 -5.63
C LEU A 231 -7.67 -12.32 -4.31
N LYS A 232 -8.93 -12.45 -3.88
CA LYS A 232 -9.28 -13.24 -2.69
C LYS A 232 -8.93 -14.72 -2.84
N TYR A 233 -8.92 -15.24 -4.07
CA TYR A 233 -8.65 -16.65 -4.37
C TYR A 233 -7.15 -16.98 -4.45
N VAL A 234 -6.27 -15.97 -4.47
CA VAL A 234 -4.81 -16.17 -4.49
C VAL A 234 -4.38 -16.95 -3.24
N PRO A 235 -3.63 -18.06 -3.34
CA PRO A 235 -3.23 -18.86 -2.18
C PRO A 235 -2.50 -18.03 -1.11
N ASN A 236 -2.71 -18.36 0.17
CA ASN A 236 -2.16 -17.62 1.32
C ASN A 236 -0.62 -17.51 1.33
N ILE A 237 0.06 -18.45 0.68
CA ILE A 237 1.52 -18.46 0.53
C ILE A 237 1.98 -17.24 -0.29
N PHE A 238 1.24 -16.86 -1.32
CA PHE A 238 1.54 -15.74 -2.21
C PHE A 238 0.89 -14.42 -1.78
N ALA A 239 0.01 -14.45 -0.78
CA ALA A 239 -0.70 -13.28 -0.28
C ALA A 239 -0.54 -13.12 1.26
N PRO A 240 0.63 -12.68 1.76
CA PRO A 240 0.87 -12.49 3.20
C PRO A 240 -0.14 -11.54 3.86
N TRP A 241 -0.55 -10.48 3.16
CA TRP A 241 -1.59 -9.55 3.61
C TRP A 241 -2.92 -10.27 3.88
N LYS A 242 -3.31 -11.21 2.99
CA LYS A 242 -4.54 -12.00 3.13
C LYS A 242 -4.45 -12.92 4.34
N ARG A 243 -3.30 -13.60 4.48
CA ARG A 243 -3.01 -14.47 5.63
C ARG A 243 -3.06 -13.70 6.95
N ALA A 244 -2.51 -12.49 7.01
CA ALA A 244 -2.52 -11.64 8.20
C ALA A 244 -3.93 -11.20 8.60
N ILE A 245 -4.75 -10.78 7.64
CA ILE A 245 -6.15 -10.39 7.87
C ILE A 245 -6.96 -11.59 8.38
N GLN A 246 -6.85 -12.74 7.71
CA GLN A 246 -7.53 -13.97 8.16
C GLN A 246 -7.05 -14.41 9.55
N ALA A 247 -5.77 -14.25 9.87
CA ALA A 247 -5.23 -14.56 11.19
C ALA A 247 -5.81 -13.64 12.27
N LYS A 248 -5.87 -12.33 12.03
CA LYS A 248 -6.52 -11.37 12.94
C LYS A 248 -8.02 -11.70 13.12
N GLY A 249 -8.72 -12.05 12.04
CA GLY A 249 -10.13 -12.46 12.11
C GLY A 249 -10.36 -13.71 12.96
N ARG A 250 -9.45 -14.69 12.89
CA ARG A 250 -9.47 -15.88 13.77
C ARG A 250 -9.20 -15.54 15.23
N VAL A 251 -8.31 -14.58 15.50
CA VAL A 251 -8.05 -14.09 16.87
C VAL A 251 -9.30 -13.43 17.46
N GLU A 252 -9.97 -12.56 16.71
CA GLU A 252 -11.23 -11.94 17.15
C GLU A 252 -12.32 -13.00 17.39
N ALA A 253 -12.50 -13.95 16.47
CA ALA A 253 -13.47 -15.02 16.62
C ALA A 253 -13.20 -15.87 17.89
N LYS A 254 -11.93 -16.19 18.17
CA LYS A 254 -11.55 -16.91 19.39
C LYS A 254 -11.86 -16.11 20.65
N ALA A 255 -11.60 -14.80 20.62
CA ALA A 255 -11.91 -13.91 21.73
C ALA A 255 -13.43 -13.73 21.92
N ASN A 256 -14.23 -13.69 20.86
CA ASN A 256 -15.70 -13.66 20.97
C ASN A 256 -16.21 -14.96 21.61
N MET A 257 -15.68 -16.09 21.17
CA MET A 257 -16.05 -17.40 21.73
C MET A 257 -15.61 -17.60 23.17
N SER A 258 -14.51 -16.98 23.63
CA SER A 258 -14.13 -17.08 25.04
C SER A 258 -15.16 -16.42 25.96
N LEU A 259 -15.76 -15.30 25.56
CA LEU A 259 -16.84 -14.66 26.30
C LEU A 259 -18.11 -15.51 26.33
N VAL A 260 -18.45 -16.15 25.20
CA VAL A 260 -19.58 -17.10 25.17
C VAL A 260 -19.37 -18.24 26.16
N ARG A 261 -18.15 -18.79 26.22
CA ARG A 261 -17.79 -19.86 27.17
C ARG A 261 -17.79 -19.40 28.61
N GLU A 262 -17.41 -18.15 28.87
CA GLU A 262 -17.47 -17.56 30.20
C GLU A 262 -18.92 -17.53 30.70
N VAL A 263 -19.87 -17.11 29.86
CA VAL A 263 -21.31 -17.17 30.19
C VAL A 263 -21.80 -18.61 30.38
N GLN A 264 -21.35 -19.57 29.57
CA GLN A 264 -21.68 -20.98 29.77
C GLN A 264 -21.18 -21.51 31.12
N ASN A 265 -19.95 -21.18 31.51
CA ASN A 265 -19.38 -21.57 32.79
C ASN A 265 -20.15 -20.92 33.95
N ASP A 266 -20.52 -19.66 33.80
CA ASP A 266 -21.33 -18.93 34.78
C ASP A 266 -22.71 -19.56 34.95
N MET A 267 -23.36 -19.98 33.85
CA MET A 267 -24.64 -20.72 33.90
C MET A 267 -24.53 -22.06 34.61
N ALA A 268 -23.36 -22.71 34.59
CA ALA A 268 -23.12 -23.99 35.25
C ALA A 268 -22.74 -23.84 36.73
N THR A 269 -22.12 -22.73 37.12
CA THR A 269 -21.49 -22.56 38.45
C THR A 269 -22.26 -21.62 39.37
N LYS A 270 -22.98 -20.63 38.84
CA LYS A 270 -23.68 -19.61 39.63
C LYS A 270 -25.17 -19.91 39.68
N LYS A 271 -25.73 -19.86 40.90
CA LYS A 271 -27.16 -20.09 41.13
C LYS A 271 -28.02 -18.92 40.62
N ASP A 272 -27.55 -17.69 40.82
CA ASP A 272 -28.21 -16.47 40.36
C ASP A 272 -27.30 -15.71 39.38
N LEU A 273 -27.58 -15.88 38.08
CA LEU A 273 -26.90 -15.17 37.00
C LEU A 273 -27.85 -14.14 36.35
N PRO A 274 -27.43 -12.88 36.18
CA PRO A 274 -28.24 -11.87 35.48
C PRO A 274 -28.65 -12.35 34.09
N ASP A 275 -29.82 -11.91 33.61
CA ASP A 275 -30.23 -12.19 32.25
C ASP A 275 -29.40 -11.39 31.24
N SER A 276 -28.82 -12.09 30.28
CA SER A 276 -28.03 -11.53 29.20
C SER A 276 -28.45 -12.14 27.86
N LEU A 277 -28.17 -11.42 26.77
CA LEU A 277 -28.39 -11.89 25.40
C LEU A 277 -27.72 -13.25 25.18
N THR A 278 -26.46 -13.41 25.61
CA THR A 278 -25.73 -14.67 25.43
C THR A 278 -26.40 -15.81 26.19
N LYS A 279 -26.82 -15.59 27.45
CA LYS A 279 -27.55 -16.59 28.25
C LYS A 279 -28.85 -17.01 27.57
N LEU A 280 -29.62 -16.05 27.05
CA LEU A 280 -30.88 -16.31 26.33
C LEU A 280 -30.64 -17.08 25.02
N LEU A 281 -29.62 -16.71 24.25
CA LEU A 281 -29.26 -17.40 23.00
C LEU A 281 -28.78 -18.82 23.24
N LEU A 282 -28.02 -19.07 24.32
CA LEU A 282 -27.58 -20.41 24.71
C LEU A 282 -28.78 -21.29 25.06
N LYS A 283 -29.70 -20.81 25.91
CA LYS A 283 -30.93 -21.53 26.24
C LYS A 283 -31.78 -21.82 24.99
N ALA A 284 -31.98 -20.81 24.14
CA ALA A 284 -32.74 -20.98 22.90
C ALA A 284 -32.09 -22.00 21.94
N ARG A 285 -30.76 -22.08 21.93
CA ARG A 285 -30.01 -23.06 21.13
C ARG A 285 -30.17 -24.48 21.69
N ASP A 286 -30.21 -24.63 23.01
CA ASP A 286 -30.41 -25.93 23.66
C ASP A 286 -31.87 -26.43 23.49
N GLU A 287 -32.85 -25.51 23.48
CA GLU A 287 -34.28 -25.81 23.27
C GLU A 287 -34.63 -26.13 21.80
N ASP A 288 -34.03 -25.43 20.83
CA ASP A 288 -34.27 -25.66 19.39
C ASP A 288 -32.94 -25.67 18.60
N PRO A 289 -32.14 -26.76 18.66
CA PRO A 289 -30.87 -26.85 17.94
C PRO A 289 -31.02 -26.73 16.42
N ALA A 290 -32.17 -27.14 15.88
CA ALA A 290 -32.43 -27.13 14.44
C ALA A 290 -32.44 -25.71 13.87
N SER A 291 -33.00 -24.74 14.61
CA SER A 291 -32.98 -23.31 14.22
C SER A 291 -31.58 -22.69 14.17
N PHE A 292 -30.58 -23.29 14.82
CA PHE A 292 -29.20 -22.80 14.88
C PHE A 292 -28.23 -23.59 13.98
N SER A 293 -28.70 -24.65 13.32
CA SER A 293 -27.89 -25.56 12.50
C SER A 293 -27.06 -24.89 11.38
N LEU A 294 -27.50 -23.72 10.89
CA LEU A 294 -26.80 -22.93 9.87
C LEU A 294 -25.77 -21.94 10.44
N LEU A 295 -25.60 -21.86 11.76
CA LEU A 295 -24.65 -20.97 12.41
C LEU A 295 -23.45 -21.78 12.89
N SER A 296 -22.26 -21.48 12.36
CA SER A 296 -21.03 -21.97 12.97
C SER A 296 -20.84 -21.38 14.36
N GLU A 297 -19.99 -22.00 15.19
CA GLU A 297 -19.59 -21.42 16.49
C GLU A 297 -19.08 -19.98 16.33
N ARG A 298 -18.33 -19.72 15.24
CA ARG A 298 -17.92 -18.37 14.88
C ARG A 298 -19.13 -17.46 14.69
N ASP A 299 -20.08 -17.84 13.84
CA ASP A 299 -21.26 -17.02 13.55
C ASP A 299 -22.09 -16.72 14.79
N PHE A 300 -22.26 -17.73 15.65
CA PHE A 300 -22.96 -17.60 16.93
C PHE A 300 -22.28 -16.56 17.82
N SER A 301 -20.95 -16.62 17.94
CA SER A 301 -20.16 -15.69 18.77
C SER A 301 -20.29 -14.22 18.37
N PHE A 302 -20.54 -13.97 17.07
CA PHE A 302 -20.65 -12.61 16.54
C PHE A 302 -22.00 -11.97 16.82
N ILE A 303 -23.04 -12.73 17.18
CA ILE A 303 -24.37 -12.17 17.50
C ILE A 303 -24.30 -11.27 18.75
N PRO A 304 -23.85 -11.73 19.93
CA PRO A 304 -23.69 -10.85 21.09
C PRO A 304 -22.56 -9.83 20.91
N ALA A 305 -21.45 -10.20 20.26
CA ALA A 305 -20.34 -9.28 20.03
C ALA A 305 -20.73 -8.05 19.17
N SER A 306 -21.67 -8.24 18.23
CA SER A 306 -22.18 -7.14 17.40
C SER A 306 -22.94 -6.09 18.22
N LEU A 307 -23.59 -6.49 19.32
CA LEU A 307 -24.30 -5.54 20.20
C LEU A 307 -23.32 -4.64 20.95
N PHE A 308 -22.23 -5.22 21.47
CA PHE A 308 -21.17 -4.45 22.13
C PHE A 308 -20.55 -3.43 21.17
N GLY A 309 -20.05 -3.89 20.01
CA GLY A 309 -19.34 -3.03 19.07
C GLY A 309 -20.22 -1.94 18.45
N ALA A 310 -21.52 -2.18 18.31
CA ALA A 310 -22.44 -1.18 17.76
C ALA A 310 -22.94 -0.17 18.81
N GLY A 311 -23.14 -0.58 20.06
CA GLY A 311 -23.85 0.23 21.04
C GLY A 311 -22.99 1.02 22.05
N SER A 312 -21.70 0.68 22.20
CA SER A 312 -20.79 1.39 23.09
C SER A 312 -20.54 2.82 22.60
N ASP A 313 -19.93 2.98 21.42
CA ASP A 313 -19.51 4.27 20.90
C ASP A 313 -20.69 5.17 20.48
N THR A 314 -21.75 4.61 19.88
CA THR A 314 -22.84 5.42 19.33
C THR A 314 -23.65 6.15 20.40
N THR A 315 -23.87 5.50 21.54
CA THR A 315 -24.65 6.08 22.63
C THR A 315 -23.83 7.16 23.35
N ALA A 316 -22.51 6.94 23.51
CA ALA A 316 -21.62 7.90 24.16
C ALA A 316 -21.51 9.17 23.31
N SER A 317 -21.25 9.01 22.00
CA SER A 317 -21.23 10.12 21.04
C SER A 317 -22.54 10.93 21.02
N THR A 318 -23.69 10.27 21.21
CA THR A 318 -25.01 10.94 21.29
C THR A 318 -25.12 11.76 22.57
N LEU A 319 -24.68 11.23 23.72
CA LEU A 319 -24.68 11.94 24.99
C LEU A 319 -23.73 13.15 24.97
N CYS A 320 -22.50 13.00 24.46
CA CYS A 320 -21.56 14.10 24.29
C CYS A 320 -22.13 15.21 23.39
N SER A 321 -22.77 14.83 22.28
CA SER A 321 -23.45 15.79 21.41
C SER A 321 -24.60 16.49 22.14
N GLY A 322 -25.38 15.76 22.93
CA GLY A 322 -26.45 16.32 23.75
C GLY A 322 -25.96 17.35 24.77
N ILE A 323 -24.88 17.05 25.50
CA ILE A 323 -24.25 18.00 26.42
C ILE A 323 -23.82 19.27 25.70
N LEU A 324 -23.13 19.14 24.55
CA LEU A 324 -22.72 20.30 23.77
C LEU A 324 -23.91 21.17 23.34
N MET A 325 -25.01 20.55 22.93
CA MET A 325 -26.23 21.27 22.57
C MET A 325 -26.89 21.95 23.78
N LEU A 326 -26.88 21.33 24.96
CA LEU A 326 -27.44 21.92 26.18
C LEU A 326 -26.60 23.12 26.68
N VAL A 327 -25.27 22.99 26.69
CA VAL A 327 -24.34 24.08 27.06
C VAL A 327 -24.54 25.32 26.19
N THR A 328 -24.82 25.11 24.89
CA THR A 328 -25.00 26.19 23.92
C THR A 328 -26.43 26.73 23.87
N ASN A 329 -27.38 26.11 24.58
CA ASN A 329 -28.80 26.49 24.60
C ASN A 329 -29.33 26.50 26.05
N PRO A 330 -28.89 27.45 26.89
CA PRO A 330 -29.19 27.45 28.32
C PRO A 330 -30.69 27.55 28.64
N VAL A 331 -31.47 28.22 27.80
CA VAL A 331 -32.94 28.32 27.99
C VAL A 331 -33.60 26.94 27.82
N THR A 332 -33.11 26.13 26.89
CA THR A 332 -33.56 24.75 26.68
C THR A 332 -33.20 23.86 27.88
N LEU A 333 -32.02 24.08 28.48
CA LEU A 333 -31.57 23.41 29.71
C LEU A 333 -32.47 23.78 30.90
N GLN A 334 -32.74 25.07 31.11
CA GLN A 334 -33.63 25.55 32.18
C GLN A 334 -35.04 24.95 32.08
N ALA A 335 -35.58 24.83 30.87
CA ALA A 335 -36.88 24.18 30.65
C ALA A 335 -36.85 22.68 30.99
N ALA A 336 -35.71 22.00 30.78
CA ALA A 336 -35.55 20.60 31.17
C ALA A 336 -35.47 20.44 32.69
N HIS A 337 -34.75 21.33 33.38
CA HIS A 337 -34.70 21.39 34.84
C HIS A 337 -36.08 21.66 35.44
N ALA A 338 -36.82 22.63 34.89
CA ALA A 338 -38.17 22.95 35.37
C ALA A 338 -39.14 21.76 35.30
N GLU A 339 -39.07 20.93 34.26
CA GLU A 339 -39.88 19.70 34.20
C GLU A 339 -39.47 18.70 35.30
N LEU A 340 -38.17 18.50 35.48
CA LEU A 340 -37.66 17.55 36.47
C LEU A 340 -37.97 17.99 37.90
N ASP A 341 -37.84 19.28 38.20
CA ASP A 341 -38.16 19.84 39.52
C ASP A 341 -39.65 19.71 39.84
N GLU A 342 -40.53 19.98 38.88
CA GLU A 342 -41.99 19.90 39.07
C GLU A 342 -42.46 18.44 39.20
N VAL A 343 -41.96 17.54 38.35
CA VAL A 343 -42.49 16.17 38.24
C VAL A 343 -41.81 15.19 39.20
N ILE A 344 -40.49 15.35 39.40
CA ILE A 344 -39.68 14.43 40.22
C ILE A 344 -39.45 15.01 41.61
N GLY A 345 -39.19 16.32 41.70
CA GLY A 345 -38.80 17.00 42.93
C GLY A 345 -37.38 16.66 43.38
N THR A 346 -37.03 17.05 44.60
CA THR A 346 -35.66 16.91 45.16
C THR A 346 -35.42 15.62 45.93
N ASP A 347 -36.48 14.86 46.25
CA ASP A 347 -36.42 13.79 47.26
C ASP A 347 -36.09 12.41 46.68
N ARG A 348 -36.12 12.26 45.36
CA ARG A 348 -35.86 10.99 44.68
C ARG A 348 -35.20 11.18 43.33
N PHE A 349 -34.50 10.14 42.88
CA PHE A 349 -33.82 10.14 41.59
C PHE A 349 -34.77 9.68 40.46
N PRO A 350 -34.67 10.21 39.22
CA PRO A 350 -35.53 9.79 38.11
C PRO A 350 -35.40 8.30 37.77
N THR A 351 -36.51 7.64 37.46
CA THR A 351 -36.57 6.22 37.06
C THR A 351 -37.29 6.04 35.72
N PHE A 352 -37.35 4.81 35.21
CA PHE A 352 -38.09 4.52 33.98
C PHE A 352 -39.61 4.62 34.11
N ASP A 353 -40.17 4.65 35.31
CA ASP A 353 -41.62 4.80 35.52
C ASP A 353 -42.08 6.25 35.27
N ASP A 354 -41.15 7.20 35.36
CA ASP A 354 -41.39 8.63 35.14
C ASP A 354 -41.51 9.02 33.67
N GLU A 355 -41.13 8.15 32.74
CA GLU A 355 -41.02 8.44 31.29
C GLU A 355 -42.30 9.05 30.70
N LYS A 356 -43.48 8.59 31.13
CA LYS A 356 -44.77 9.12 30.65
C LYS A 356 -45.10 10.52 31.18
N SER A 357 -44.51 10.89 32.31
CA SER A 357 -44.72 12.16 33.00
C SER A 357 -43.67 13.21 32.64
N LEU A 358 -42.67 12.85 31.83
CA LEU A 358 -41.57 13.72 31.39
C LEU A 358 -41.61 13.99 29.87
N PRO A 359 -42.71 14.54 29.32
CA PRO A 359 -42.86 14.74 27.87
C PRO A 359 -41.80 15.65 27.25
N TYR A 360 -41.29 16.65 27.98
CA TYR A 360 -40.25 17.55 27.50
C TYR A 360 -38.88 16.86 27.45
N ILE A 361 -38.49 16.06 28.45
CA ILE A 361 -37.25 15.26 28.41
C ILE A 361 -37.29 14.22 27.27
N VAL A 362 -38.45 13.59 27.04
CA VAL A 362 -38.63 12.69 25.88
C VAL A 362 -38.45 13.46 24.56
N ALA A 363 -39.05 14.64 24.44
CA ALA A 363 -38.89 15.50 23.28
C ALA A 363 -37.44 15.97 23.08
N LEU A 364 -36.74 16.29 24.17
CA LEU A 364 -35.32 16.65 24.19
C LEU A 364 -34.45 15.50 23.67
N CYS A 365 -34.71 14.26 24.10
CA CYS A 365 -33.97 13.09 23.61
C CYS A 365 -34.14 12.90 22.09
N ASN A 366 -35.34 13.13 21.55
CA ASN A 366 -35.58 13.09 20.11
C ASN A 366 -34.85 14.22 19.37
N GLU A 367 -34.80 15.42 19.94
CA GLU A 367 -34.06 16.55 19.35
C GLU A 367 -32.54 16.31 19.35
N ILE A 368 -31.98 15.71 20.42
CA ILE A 368 -30.58 15.29 20.48
C ILE A 368 -30.28 14.28 19.36
N LEU A 369 -31.13 13.26 19.19
CA LEU A 369 -30.97 12.24 18.14
C LEU A 369 -31.10 12.81 16.73
N ARG A 370 -31.92 13.87 16.54
CA ARG A 370 -32.16 14.52 15.26
C ARG A 370 -30.99 15.41 14.85
N ILE A 371 -30.60 16.36 15.70
CA ILE A 371 -29.74 17.49 15.31
C ILE A 371 -28.31 17.08 14.97
N ARG A 372 -27.78 16.04 15.64
CA ARG A 372 -26.43 15.48 15.42
C ARG A 372 -26.50 13.96 15.33
N PRO A 373 -26.95 13.40 14.19
CA PRO A 373 -27.07 11.95 14.05
C PRO A 373 -25.69 11.31 13.95
N VAL A 374 -25.37 10.36 14.85
CA VAL A 374 -24.06 9.68 14.88
C VAL A 374 -23.79 8.89 13.59
N ALA A 375 -24.81 8.23 13.05
CA ALA A 375 -24.75 7.56 11.76
C ALA A 375 -24.98 8.57 10.61
N VAL A 376 -24.06 9.52 10.44
CA VAL A 376 -24.22 10.72 9.57
C VAL A 376 -24.63 10.39 8.12
N LEU A 377 -24.09 9.30 7.56
CA LEU A 377 -24.40 8.78 6.22
C LEU A 377 -25.29 7.53 6.25
N GLY A 378 -26.13 7.38 7.28
CA GLY A 378 -27.08 6.26 7.39
C GLY A 378 -26.42 4.95 7.83
N GLY A 379 -25.18 5.00 8.30
CA GLY A 379 -24.39 3.85 8.72
C GLY A 379 -23.73 3.14 7.53
N THR A 380 -23.70 1.82 7.56
CA THR A 380 -23.15 1.02 6.45
C THR A 380 -24.05 1.15 5.21
N PRO A 381 -23.48 1.32 4.00
CA PRO A 381 -24.29 1.39 2.78
C PRO A 381 -25.16 0.15 2.57
N HIS A 382 -26.29 0.36 1.92
CA HIS A 382 -27.15 -0.68 1.38
C HIS A 382 -26.70 -1.02 -0.05
N ALA A 383 -27.19 -2.15 -0.57
CA ALA A 383 -27.11 -2.47 -1.99
C ALA A 383 -28.41 -3.12 -2.45
N ASN A 384 -28.81 -2.84 -3.68
CA ASN A 384 -29.96 -3.52 -4.29
C ASN A 384 -29.58 -4.92 -4.81
N SER A 385 -30.39 -5.91 -4.51
CA SER A 385 -30.22 -7.30 -4.95
C SER A 385 -30.61 -7.54 -6.41
N GLU A 386 -31.42 -6.65 -6.98
CA GLU A 386 -31.90 -6.67 -8.37
C GLU A 386 -31.99 -5.24 -8.93
N SER A 387 -31.95 -5.12 -10.26
CA SER A 387 -32.14 -3.83 -10.92
C SER A 387 -33.56 -3.31 -10.70
N ASP A 388 -33.72 -2.00 -10.59
CA ASP A 388 -35.02 -1.37 -10.35
C ASP A 388 -35.16 -0.06 -11.11
N THR A 389 -36.40 0.39 -11.32
CA THR A 389 -36.69 1.73 -11.85
C THR A 389 -37.44 2.54 -10.79
N TYR A 390 -36.91 3.71 -10.44
CA TYR A 390 -37.47 4.60 -9.43
C TYR A 390 -37.56 6.02 -9.96
N ARG A 391 -38.79 6.59 -10.02
CA ARG A 391 -39.07 7.93 -10.56
C ARG A 391 -38.47 8.17 -11.95
N GLY A 392 -38.52 7.17 -12.82
CA GLY A 392 -37.95 7.21 -14.18
C GLY A 392 -36.45 6.92 -14.26
N TYR A 393 -35.73 6.85 -13.13
CA TYR A 393 -34.32 6.51 -13.10
C TYR A 393 -34.08 5.01 -12.99
N TYR A 394 -33.14 4.50 -13.78
CA TYR A 394 -32.70 3.11 -13.72
C TYR A 394 -31.60 2.95 -12.67
N ILE A 395 -31.79 2.05 -11.70
CA ILE A 395 -30.81 1.72 -10.67
C ILE A 395 -30.37 0.26 -10.88
N PRO A 396 -29.16 0.00 -11.41
CA PRO A 396 -28.72 -1.35 -11.72
C PRO A 396 -28.46 -2.17 -10.46
N LYS A 397 -28.59 -3.50 -10.54
CA LYS A 397 -28.25 -4.43 -9.46
C LYS A 397 -26.86 -4.17 -8.88
N GLY A 398 -26.74 -4.23 -7.55
CA GLY A 398 -25.47 -4.06 -6.84
C GLY A 398 -25.01 -2.61 -6.70
N THR A 399 -25.87 -1.64 -7.01
CA THR A 399 -25.62 -0.22 -6.76
C THR A 399 -25.62 0.03 -5.26
N ASN A 400 -24.60 0.77 -4.78
CA ASN A 400 -24.54 1.18 -3.39
C ASN A 400 -25.60 2.26 -3.12
N ILE A 401 -26.35 2.14 -2.04
CA ILE A 401 -27.30 3.15 -1.58
C ILE A 401 -26.84 3.68 -0.23
N LEU A 402 -26.58 4.99 -0.16
CA LEU A 402 -26.25 5.70 1.07
C LEU A 402 -27.35 6.71 1.36
N SER A 403 -27.88 6.67 2.59
CA SER A 403 -28.84 7.67 3.04
C SER A 403 -28.11 8.73 3.84
N ASN A 404 -28.07 9.96 3.35
CA ASN A 404 -27.45 11.07 4.07
C ASN A 404 -28.35 11.51 5.24
N SER A 405 -28.24 10.80 6.38
CA SER A 405 -29.01 11.08 7.59
C SER A 405 -28.85 12.53 8.07
N TRP A 406 -27.68 13.13 7.86
CA TRP A 406 -27.46 14.56 8.11
C TRP A 406 -28.41 15.43 7.30
N ALA A 407 -28.42 15.27 5.97
CA ALA A 407 -29.29 16.04 5.10
C ALA A 407 -30.79 15.75 5.36
N ILE A 408 -31.14 14.52 5.73
CA ILE A 408 -32.52 14.13 6.05
C ILE A 408 -33.00 14.80 7.34
N ASN A 409 -32.23 14.70 8.42
CA ASN A 409 -32.60 15.26 9.73
C ASN A 409 -32.47 16.80 9.80
N LEU A 410 -31.82 17.42 8.81
CA LEU A 410 -31.69 18.86 8.66
C LEU A 410 -32.46 19.40 7.45
N ASN A 411 -33.38 18.60 6.88
CA ASN A 411 -34.18 19.03 5.76
C ASN A 411 -35.22 20.07 6.20
N PRO A 412 -35.15 21.33 5.71
CA PRO A 412 -36.01 22.43 6.18
C PRO A 412 -37.50 22.21 5.90
N ARG A 413 -37.84 21.29 4.99
CA ARG A 413 -39.22 20.91 4.68
C ARG A 413 -39.92 20.22 5.86
N TYR A 414 -39.20 19.37 6.59
CA TYR A 414 -39.72 18.64 7.74
C TYR A 414 -39.35 19.32 9.06
N TYR A 415 -38.22 20.03 9.09
CA TYR A 415 -37.74 20.76 10.26
C TYR A 415 -37.45 22.23 9.91
N PRO A 416 -38.43 23.14 10.05
CA PRO A 416 -38.18 24.57 9.92
C PRO A 416 -37.08 25.01 10.89
N ASN A 417 -36.17 25.86 10.43
CA ASN A 417 -34.93 26.23 11.12
C ASN A 417 -34.17 24.98 11.63
N PRO A 418 -33.69 24.11 10.73
CA PRO A 418 -33.22 22.77 11.09
C PRO A 418 -32.02 22.74 12.06
N HIS A 419 -31.27 23.84 12.15
CA HIS A 419 -30.13 23.99 13.06
C HIS A 419 -30.49 24.56 14.44
N HIS A 420 -31.74 25.02 14.64
CA HIS A 420 -32.22 25.49 15.94
C HIS A 420 -32.54 24.29 16.85
N PHE A 421 -31.91 24.25 18.02
CA PHE A 421 -32.08 23.18 19.01
C PHE A 421 -33.33 23.41 19.85
N ASN A 422 -34.43 22.81 19.40
CA ASN A 422 -35.77 23.10 19.90
C ASN A 422 -36.54 21.81 20.18
N PRO A 423 -36.56 21.32 21.44
CA PRO A 423 -37.33 20.14 21.83
C PRO A 423 -38.84 20.27 21.59
N LEU A 424 -39.40 21.49 21.62
CA LEU A 424 -40.85 21.69 21.50
C LEU A 424 -41.44 21.16 20.19
N ARG A 425 -40.61 20.99 19.15
CA ARG A 425 -41.03 20.39 17.87
C ARG A 425 -41.45 18.90 17.99
N PHE A 426 -40.96 18.20 19.01
CA PHE A 426 -41.23 16.79 19.26
C PHE A 426 -42.30 16.54 20.32
N LEU A 427 -42.89 17.61 20.89
CA LEU A 427 -44.04 17.45 21.76
C LEU A 427 -45.25 16.92 20.97
N PRO A 428 -45.97 15.91 21.51
CA PRO A 428 -47.20 15.43 20.90
C PRO A 428 -48.21 16.56 20.72
N ASP A 429 -49.02 16.51 19.66
CA ASP A 429 -50.10 17.50 19.45
C ASP A 429 -51.10 17.53 20.62
N THR A 430 -51.22 16.42 21.36
CA THR A 430 -52.05 16.30 22.57
C THR A 430 -51.47 17.02 23.80
N VAL A 431 -50.19 17.41 23.77
CA VAL A 431 -49.48 18.09 24.87
C VAL A 431 -48.83 19.36 24.33
N PRO A 432 -49.61 20.43 24.06
CA PRO A 432 -49.06 21.67 23.55
C PRO A 432 -48.12 22.33 24.58
N PRO A 433 -47.07 23.08 24.17
CA PRO A 433 -46.15 23.73 25.11
C PRO A 433 -46.84 24.57 26.20
N ARG A 434 -47.97 25.21 25.87
CA ARG A 434 -48.74 26.04 26.81
C ARG A 434 -49.48 25.25 27.90
N SER A 435 -49.67 23.94 27.74
CA SER A 435 -50.29 23.10 28.78
C SER A 435 -49.28 22.67 29.85
N LEU A 436 -47.98 22.91 29.63
CA LEU A 436 -46.90 22.54 30.54
C LEU A 436 -46.60 23.72 31.48
N GLY A 437 -47.22 23.73 32.66
CA GLY A 437 -47.19 24.88 33.59
C GLY A 437 -45.80 25.25 34.12
N TYR A 438 -44.86 24.30 34.13
CA TYR A 438 -43.47 24.50 34.53
C TYR A 438 -42.63 25.24 33.48
N LEU A 439 -43.07 25.31 32.22
CA LEU A 439 -42.34 26.04 31.19
C LEU A 439 -42.53 27.55 31.37
N ALA A 440 -41.44 28.30 31.44
CA ALA A 440 -41.47 29.75 31.51
C ALA A 440 -42.26 30.33 30.32
N LYS A 441 -43.23 31.23 30.58
CA LYS A 441 -44.03 31.87 29.53
C LYS A 441 -43.15 32.55 28.48
N SER A 442 -42.09 33.23 28.91
CA SER A 442 -41.10 33.85 28.05
C SER A 442 -40.41 32.85 27.12
N TYR A 443 -40.10 31.64 27.58
CA TYR A 443 -39.52 30.59 26.73
C TYR A 443 -40.52 30.11 25.68
N VAL A 444 -41.78 29.85 26.07
CA VAL A 444 -42.81 29.38 25.14
C VAL A 444 -43.17 30.45 24.10
N GLU A 445 -43.17 31.72 24.48
CA GLU A 445 -43.47 32.85 23.58
C GLU A 445 -42.31 33.23 22.67
N SER A 446 -41.06 33.16 23.15
CA SER A 446 -39.86 33.47 22.37
C SER A 446 -39.40 32.32 21.46
N THR A 447 -39.81 31.07 21.77
CA THR A 447 -39.44 29.90 20.98
C THR A 447 -40.45 29.67 19.86
N PRO A 448 -40.06 29.78 18.58
CA PRO A 448 -40.97 29.58 17.46
C PRO A 448 -41.52 28.14 17.40
N GLN A 449 -42.79 28.02 17.03
CA GLN A 449 -43.43 26.73 16.73
C GLN A 449 -42.98 26.22 15.35
N GLU A 450 -41.85 25.52 15.34
CA GLU A 450 -41.21 25.01 14.13
C GLU A 450 -41.72 23.61 13.74
N LYS A 451 -43.01 23.52 13.40
CA LYS A 451 -43.63 22.29 12.86
C LYS A 451 -43.61 22.34 11.32
N GLY A 452 -42.82 21.46 10.71
CA GLY A 452 -42.78 21.28 9.26
C GLY A 452 -43.78 20.24 8.77
N GLU A 453 -43.55 19.72 7.56
CA GLU A 453 -44.31 18.56 7.08
C GLU A 453 -44.09 17.33 7.98
N PRO A 454 -45.10 16.45 8.13
CA PRO A 454 -44.95 15.22 8.89
C PRO A 454 -43.80 14.36 8.36
N HIS A 455 -42.84 14.07 9.23
CA HIS A 455 -41.76 13.16 8.90
C HIS A 455 -42.31 11.72 8.79
N PRO A 456 -41.93 10.92 7.78
CA PRO A 456 -42.57 9.62 7.53
C PRO A 456 -42.20 8.53 8.56
N SER A 457 -41.13 8.73 9.33
CA SER A 457 -40.82 7.89 10.51
C SER A 457 -41.72 8.24 11.69
N LYS A 458 -42.23 7.22 12.40
CA LYS A 458 -43.05 7.38 13.61
C LYS A 458 -42.36 8.13 14.73
N ASP A 459 -41.03 8.07 14.76
CA ASP A 459 -40.22 8.75 15.78
C ASP A 459 -40.02 10.24 15.45
N GLY A 460 -40.53 10.70 14.31
CA GLY A 460 -40.31 12.07 13.83
C GLY A 460 -38.87 12.33 13.35
N HIS A 461 -38.00 11.33 13.30
CA HIS A 461 -36.63 11.38 12.76
C HIS A 461 -36.17 10.00 12.24
N SER A 462 -35.04 9.94 11.52
CA SER A 462 -34.53 8.69 10.89
C SER A 462 -33.15 8.24 11.37
N SER A 463 -32.75 8.61 12.58
CA SER A 463 -31.39 8.37 13.09
C SER A 463 -31.02 6.89 13.29
N PHE A 464 -32.02 5.99 13.31
CA PHE A 464 -31.82 4.54 13.46
C PHE A 464 -31.89 3.75 12.14
N GLY A 465 -32.04 4.42 10.99
CA GLY A 465 -32.15 3.79 9.69
C GLY A 465 -33.58 3.33 9.33
N TRP A 466 -33.70 2.40 8.37
CA TRP A 466 -34.97 2.07 7.72
C TRP A 466 -35.14 0.57 7.45
N GLY A 467 -36.41 0.15 7.34
CA GLY A 467 -36.81 -1.17 6.81
C GLY A 467 -36.16 -2.37 7.52
N ARG A 468 -35.84 -3.41 6.75
CA ARG A 468 -35.31 -4.70 7.29
C ARG A 468 -33.96 -4.53 7.99
N ARG A 469 -33.22 -3.45 7.71
CA ARG A 469 -31.88 -3.18 8.27
C ARG A 469 -31.90 -2.09 9.34
N ILE A 470 -33.07 -1.65 9.80
CA ILE A 470 -33.21 -0.70 10.91
C ILE A 470 -32.40 -1.17 12.13
N CYS A 471 -31.85 -0.24 12.92
CA CYS A 471 -31.04 -0.57 14.09
C CYS A 471 -31.79 -1.52 15.03
N PRO A 472 -31.26 -2.73 15.33
CA PRO A 472 -31.90 -3.66 16.25
C PRO A 472 -31.84 -3.17 17.70
N GLY A 473 -30.84 -2.34 18.04
CA GLY A 473 -30.65 -1.75 19.37
C GLY A 473 -31.34 -0.41 19.58
N ALA A 474 -32.24 0.04 18.67
CA ALA A 474 -32.85 1.36 18.74
C ALA A 474 -33.59 1.61 20.08
N GLY A 475 -34.39 0.64 20.52
CA GLY A 475 -35.10 0.74 21.81
C GLY A 475 -34.14 0.76 23.00
N LEU A 476 -33.06 -0.03 22.95
CA LEU A 476 -32.04 -0.03 24.00
C LEU A 476 -31.34 1.32 24.10
N ALA A 477 -30.91 1.88 22.96
CA ALA A 477 -30.24 3.17 22.90
C ALA A 477 -31.14 4.31 23.39
N ARG A 478 -32.44 4.30 23.05
CA ARG A 478 -33.43 5.27 23.56
C ARG A 478 -33.56 5.21 25.06
N ASN A 479 -33.74 4.00 25.62
CA ASN A 479 -33.83 3.81 27.05
C ASN A 479 -32.57 4.34 27.78
N SER A 480 -31.38 4.03 27.26
CA SER A 480 -30.11 4.48 27.83
C SER A 480 -29.96 6.00 27.76
N LEU A 481 -30.33 6.61 26.62
CA LEU A 481 -30.28 8.05 26.43
C LEU A 481 -31.25 8.76 27.39
N PHE A 482 -32.50 8.32 27.43
CA PHE A 482 -33.53 8.89 28.30
C PHE A 482 -33.11 8.87 29.77
N ILE A 483 -32.74 7.69 30.29
CA ILE A 483 -32.44 7.55 31.72
C ILE A 483 -31.15 8.28 32.11
N ALA A 484 -30.15 8.32 31.22
CA ALA A 484 -28.93 9.06 31.45
C ALA A 484 -29.19 10.57 31.44
N VAL A 485 -29.91 11.09 30.44
CA VAL A 485 -30.25 12.52 30.35
C VAL A 485 -31.10 12.95 31.54
N ALA A 486 -32.17 12.23 31.87
CA ALA A 486 -33.04 12.57 33.00
C ALA A 486 -32.27 12.64 34.33
N LYS A 487 -31.44 11.62 34.62
CA LYS A 487 -30.64 11.58 35.85
C LYS A 487 -29.52 12.62 35.88
N MET A 488 -28.84 12.86 34.77
CA MET A 488 -27.77 13.88 34.70
C MET A 488 -28.34 15.29 34.88
N LEU A 489 -29.45 15.60 34.21
CA LEU A 489 -30.08 16.91 34.30
C LEU A 489 -30.71 17.16 35.67
N TRP A 490 -31.26 16.12 36.31
CA TRP A 490 -31.72 16.23 37.70
C TRP A 490 -30.57 16.49 38.68
N ALA A 491 -29.39 15.92 38.43
CA ALA A 491 -28.25 15.98 39.36
C ALA A 491 -27.31 17.18 39.16
N PHE A 492 -27.25 17.75 37.96
CA PHE A 492 -26.20 18.71 37.59
C PHE A 492 -26.71 19.89 36.78
N ASP A 493 -26.11 21.05 37.03
CA ASP A 493 -26.06 22.16 36.08
C ASP A 493 -24.98 21.90 35.02
N ILE A 494 -25.36 22.00 33.74
CA ILE A 494 -24.44 21.81 32.63
C ILE A 494 -24.06 23.18 32.05
N LEU A 495 -22.90 23.69 32.44
CA LEU A 495 -22.45 25.05 32.10
C LEU A 495 -21.20 25.04 31.21
N PRO A 496 -20.95 26.12 30.43
CA PRO A 496 -19.68 26.30 29.74
C PRO A 496 -18.51 26.32 30.72
N TYR A 497 -17.36 25.78 30.30
CA TYR A 497 -16.13 25.88 31.08
C TYR A 497 -15.66 27.34 31.20
N THR A 498 -15.50 27.83 32.43
CA THR A 498 -14.86 29.10 32.77
C THR A 498 -13.43 28.87 33.25
N GLU A 499 -12.48 29.57 32.65
CA GLU A 499 -11.08 29.60 33.07
C GLU A 499 -10.93 30.30 34.45
N ALA A 500 -9.77 30.13 35.09
CA ALA A 500 -9.50 30.70 36.42
C ALA A 500 -9.55 32.24 36.47
N ASP A 501 -9.43 32.91 35.32
CA ASP A 501 -9.53 34.36 35.17
C ASP A 501 -10.98 34.86 34.98
N GLY A 502 -11.97 33.95 35.02
CA GLY A 502 -13.38 34.25 34.81
C GLY A 502 -13.78 34.37 33.34
N SER A 503 -12.87 34.13 32.39
CA SER A 503 -13.20 34.08 30.97
C SER A 503 -13.91 32.76 30.63
N THR A 504 -15.09 32.87 30.04
CA THR A 504 -15.65 31.75 29.27
C THR A 504 -14.95 31.74 27.92
N ARG A 505 -14.45 30.60 27.46
CA ARG A 505 -13.90 30.46 26.10
C ARG A 505 -15.02 30.82 25.12
N SER A 506 -15.00 32.04 24.57
CA SER A 506 -15.94 32.41 23.52
C SER A 506 -15.71 31.47 22.34
N SER A 507 -16.74 30.75 21.94
CA SER A 507 -16.72 29.96 20.69
C SER A 507 -16.12 30.82 19.57
N PRO A 508 -15.18 30.32 18.76
CA PRO A 508 -14.81 31.01 17.54
C PRO A 508 -16.06 31.05 16.66
N THR A 509 -16.76 32.19 16.69
CA THR A 509 -17.78 32.58 15.73
C THR A 509 -17.14 32.67 14.35
N GLN A 510 -17.08 31.53 13.67
CA GLN A 510 -17.16 31.33 12.22
C GLN A 510 -16.66 29.91 11.94
N LEU A 511 -17.53 29.09 11.36
CA LEU A 511 -17.13 27.86 10.67
C LEU A 511 -16.22 28.24 9.49
N ASP A 512 -14.93 28.44 9.78
CA ASP A 512 -13.88 28.38 8.77
C ASP A 512 -13.74 26.91 8.35
N VAL A 513 -14.52 26.55 7.33
CA VAL A 513 -14.35 25.33 6.55
C VAL A 513 -13.09 25.49 5.67
N ALA A 514 -11.92 25.65 6.28
CA ALA A 514 -10.63 25.65 5.59
C ALA A 514 -9.47 25.59 6.60
N GLY A 515 -9.21 24.42 7.20
CA GLY A 515 -8.03 24.28 8.05
C GLY A 515 -7.92 22.92 8.72
N GLY A 516 -7.38 21.93 8.00
CA GLY A 516 -7.06 20.64 8.60
C GLY A 516 -5.83 20.74 9.49
N LYS A 517 -6.02 20.69 10.81
CA LYS A 517 -5.06 20.11 11.77
C LYS A 517 -5.85 19.36 12.85
N SER A 518 -5.52 18.08 13.01
CA SER A 518 -5.93 17.25 14.14
C SER A 518 -5.29 17.78 15.43
N PRO A 519 -6.02 17.83 16.57
CA PRO A 519 -5.37 18.03 17.86
C PRO A 519 -4.87 16.67 18.37
N ASP A 520 -3.57 16.45 18.20
CA ASP A 520 -2.84 15.46 18.99
C ASP A 520 -2.56 16.06 20.38
N SER A 521 -2.87 15.28 21.42
CA SER A 521 -2.31 15.29 22.78
C SER A 521 -2.17 16.63 23.52
N VAL A 522 -3.10 16.89 24.46
CA VAL A 522 -2.79 17.70 25.65
C VAL A 522 -2.19 16.77 26.70
N HIS A 523 -0.90 16.97 27.00
CA HIS A 523 -0.21 16.38 28.14
C HIS A 523 -0.79 16.92 29.44
N ALA A 524 -1.17 16.03 30.36
CA ALA A 524 -1.30 16.34 31.78
C ALA A 524 -0.06 15.80 32.50
N ASP A 525 0.73 16.73 33.04
CA ASP A 525 1.76 16.44 34.03
C ASP A 525 1.09 15.96 35.33
N GLY A 526 1.64 14.91 35.94
CA GLY A 526 1.11 14.32 37.16
C GLY A 526 1.84 13.03 37.52
N THR A 527 2.94 13.21 38.25
CA THR A 527 3.83 12.19 38.83
C THR A 527 3.12 10.97 39.43
N SER A 528 3.48 9.77 38.97
CA SER A 528 3.52 8.57 39.81
C SER A 528 4.47 7.53 39.19
N ASP A 529 5.40 7.05 40.01
CA ASP A 529 6.44 6.07 39.71
C ASP A 529 5.94 4.87 38.89
N SER A 530 6.49 4.71 37.68
CA SER A 530 6.34 3.50 36.88
C SER A 530 7.65 2.73 36.86
N VAL A 531 7.62 1.57 37.50
CA VAL A 531 8.58 0.47 37.33
C VAL A 531 8.75 0.20 35.83
N ALA A 532 9.99 0.33 35.35
CA ALA A 532 10.36 0.15 33.95
C ALA A 532 10.14 -1.31 33.51
N GLU A 533 9.02 -1.58 32.86
CA GLU A 533 8.90 -2.71 31.95
C GLU A 533 9.77 -2.45 30.71
N LYS A 534 10.77 -3.31 30.51
CA LYS A 534 11.64 -3.33 29.32
C LYS A 534 10.78 -3.53 28.07
N GLU A 535 10.49 -2.44 27.36
CA GLU A 535 10.16 -2.49 25.94
C GLU A 535 11.32 -3.16 25.19
N VAL A 536 11.07 -4.36 24.65
CA VAL A 536 11.93 -4.95 23.62
C VAL A 536 11.73 -4.14 22.35
N ARG A 537 12.47 -3.04 22.22
CA ARG A 537 12.71 -2.38 20.92
C ARG A 537 13.37 -3.41 20.02
N HIS A 538 12.65 -3.86 19.00
CA HIS A 538 13.26 -4.59 17.90
C HIS A 538 14.13 -3.58 17.13
N ASP A 539 15.43 -3.59 17.40
CA ASP A 539 16.43 -2.73 16.76
C ASP A 539 16.52 -3.13 15.27
N THR A 540 15.65 -2.57 14.42
CA THR A 540 15.72 -2.77 12.97
C THR A 540 16.81 -1.87 12.39
N ARG A 541 18.08 -2.22 12.66
CA ARG A 541 19.20 -1.63 11.92
C ARG A 541 19.05 -1.98 10.45
N ASP A 542 19.01 -0.97 9.59
CA ASP A 542 18.89 -1.16 8.15
C ASP A 542 20.21 -1.68 7.59
N LEU A 543 20.13 -2.77 6.83
CA LEU A 543 21.31 -3.42 6.23
C LEU A 543 21.97 -2.54 5.17
N GLU A 544 21.19 -1.63 4.55
CA GLU A 544 21.64 -0.74 3.48
C GLU A 544 22.16 0.61 4.01
N SER A 545 21.92 0.93 5.29
CA SER A 545 22.59 2.04 5.96
C SER A 545 24.02 1.63 6.34
N GLY A 546 24.87 1.47 5.33
CA GLY A 546 26.32 1.47 5.56
C GLY A 546 26.70 2.72 6.33
N SER A 547 27.63 2.60 7.26
CA SER A 547 28.12 3.66 8.15
C SER A 547 28.18 5.04 7.48
N THR A 548 27.17 5.87 7.73
CA THR A 548 27.22 7.32 7.50
C THR A 548 27.77 8.00 8.75
N PRO A 549 29.06 8.40 8.81
CA PRO A 549 29.46 9.49 9.67
C PRO A 549 29.04 10.78 8.96
N SER A 550 27.78 11.17 9.12
CA SER A 550 27.31 12.48 8.64
C SER A 550 26.53 13.19 9.73
N GLU A 551 27.25 13.57 10.78
CA GLU A 551 27.03 14.86 11.41
C GLU A 551 28.30 15.71 11.25
N LYS A 552 28.10 16.98 10.91
CA LYS A 552 29.15 17.96 10.58
C LYS A 552 30.16 18.10 11.74
N PRO A 553 31.48 18.14 11.49
CA PRO A 553 32.50 18.22 12.54
C PRO A 553 32.74 19.66 13.03
N GLU A 554 31.70 20.45 13.33
CA GLU A 554 31.90 21.86 13.73
C GLU A 554 31.09 22.35 14.94
N GLN A 555 30.36 21.49 15.66
CA GLN A 555 29.71 21.87 16.93
C GLN A 555 29.87 20.86 18.08
N ALA A 556 30.66 19.80 17.93
CA ALA A 556 30.97 18.87 19.01
C ALA A 556 32.22 19.29 19.82
N ALA A 557 32.19 20.51 20.35
CA ALA A 557 33.15 20.96 21.36
C ALA A 557 32.40 21.72 22.45
N LYS A 558 31.50 21.00 23.15
CA LYS A 558 31.03 21.22 24.53
C LYS A 558 29.78 20.38 24.79
N THR A 559 29.98 19.12 25.16
CA THR A 559 29.11 18.37 26.09
C THR A 559 29.82 17.07 26.46
N THR A 560 30.53 17.09 27.58
CA THR A 560 30.88 15.90 28.34
C THR A 560 29.59 15.27 28.88
N ASN A 561 29.20 14.14 28.30
CA ASN A 561 28.47 13.02 28.93
C ASN A 561 28.38 11.90 27.87
N ALA A 562 29.46 11.12 27.75
CA ALA A 562 29.44 9.91 26.95
C ALA A 562 28.67 8.83 27.74
N GLU A 563 27.58 8.31 27.16
CA GLU A 563 26.92 7.12 27.69
C GLU A 563 27.92 5.97 27.85
N PRO A 564 27.73 5.08 28.85
CA PRO A 564 28.61 3.93 29.05
C PRO A 564 28.56 3.02 27.80
N ARG A 565 29.63 3.00 27.01
CA ARG A 565 29.81 2.05 25.90
C ARG A 565 29.67 0.62 26.44
N ASP A 566 28.79 -0.18 25.85
CA ASP A 566 28.63 -1.61 26.16
C ASP A 566 30.03 -2.28 26.07
N PRO A 567 30.57 -2.80 27.20
CA PRO A 567 31.93 -3.35 27.26
C PRO A 567 32.10 -4.62 26.41
N ASN A 568 31.00 -5.18 25.88
CA ASN A 568 31.04 -6.32 24.98
C ASN A 568 31.05 -5.93 23.48
N LEU A 569 31.11 -4.65 23.12
CA LEU A 569 31.20 -4.22 21.72
C LEU A 569 32.64 -4.07 21.24
N VAL A 570 32.95 -4.73 20.12
CA VAL A 570 34.25 -4.66 19.45
C VAL A 570 34.20 -3.68 18.28
N ASP A 571 35.04 -2.65 18.32
CA ASP A 571 35.19 -1.61 17.31
C ASP A 571 36.67 -1.46 16.87
N TRP A 572 36.96 -0.52 15.96
CA TRP A 572 38.31 -0.14 15.55
C TRP A 572 39.13 0.45 16.71
N ASP A 573 40.46 0.32 16.67
CA ASP A 573 41.37 0.79 17.73
C ASP A 573 41.58 2.33 17.71
N GLY A 574 40.86 3.04 16.83
CA GLY A 574 40.89 4.50 16.67
C GLY A 574 40.49 4.96 15.26
N PRO A 575 40.36 6.27 15.00
CA PRO A 575 40.04 6.80 13.67
C PRO A 575 41.10 6.47 12.61
N ASP A 576 42.36 6.27 13.02
CA ASP A 576 43.51 5.98 12.14
C ASP A 576 43.90 4.49 12.09
N ASP A 577 43.03 3.58 12.53
CA ASP A 577 43.31 2.13 12.52
C ASP A 577 43.67 1.64 11.11
N ALA A 578 44.86 1.04 10.97
CA ALA A 578 45.38 0.54 9.69
C ALA A 578 44.60 -0.65 9.13
N GLN A 579 43.81 -1.33 9.95
CA GLN A 579 42.92 -2.42 9.52
C GLN A 579 41.63 -1.89 8.87
N ASN A 580 41.26 -0.63 9.14
CA ASN A 580 40.13 0.00 8.48
C ASN A 580 40.46 0.26 6.99
N PRO A 581 39.70 -0.28 6.03
CA PRO A 581 39.95 -0.09 4.59
C PRO A 581 39.90 1.36 4.13
N MET A 582 39.22 2.24 4.89
CA MET A 582 39.23 3.69 4.65
C MET A 582 40.61 4.32 4.85
N ASN A 583 41.48 3.72 5.66
CA ASN A 583 42.82 4.24 5.99
C ASN A 583 43.95 3.61 5.15
N TRP A 584 43.61 2.72 4.20
CA TRP A 584 44.63 2.13 3.33
C TRP A 584 45.35 3.16 2.45
N THR A 585 46.62 2.86 2.13
CA THR A 585 47.42 3.69 1.23
C THR A 585 46.79 3.80 -0.16
N LEU A 586 46.94 4.96 -0.81
CA LEU A 586 46.40 5.20 -2.15
C LEU A 586 46.86 4.15 -3.16
N LYS A 587 48.13 3.71 -3.08
CA LYS A 587 48.68 2.64 -3.92
C LYS A 587 47.86 1.35 -3.81
N ARG A 588 47.50 0.92 -2.60
CA ARG A 588 46.66 -0.27 -2.39
C ARG A 588 45.26 -0.08 -2.98
N LYS A 589 44.62 1.08 -2.72
CA LYS A 589 43.27 1.38 -3.25
C LYS A 589 43.24 1.38 -4.78
N LEU A 590 44.27 1.94 -5.43
CA LEU A 590 44.40 1.95 -6.89
C LEU A 590 44.62 0.55 -7.46
N ILE A 591 45.46 -0.28 -6.84
CA ILE A 591 45.67 -1.67 -7.28
C ILE A 591 44.37 -2.48 -7.21
N ILE A 592 43.63 -2.40 -6.09
CA ILE A 592 42.36 -3.13 -5.93
C ILE A 592 41.32 -2.62 -6.93
N THR A 593 41.21 -1.30 -7.10
CA THR A 593 40.30 -0.69 -8.09
C THR A 593 40.63 -1.17 -9.50
N GLY A 594 41.91 -1.18 -9.88
CA GLY A 594 42.36 -1.68 -11.19
C GLY A 594 42.05 -3.16 -11.40
N CYS A 595 42.26 -4.01 -10.38
CA CYS A 595 41.88 -5.42 -10.44
C CYS A 595 40.39 -5.60 -10.69
N ILE A 596 39.54 -4.92 -9.90
CA ILE A 596 38.09 -5.00 -10.04
C ILE A 596 37.66 -4.49 -11.43
N SER A 597 38.22 -3.39 -11.93
CA SER A 597 37.92 -2.86 -13.27
C SER A 597 38.25 -3.86 -14.38
N ILE A 598 39.41 -4.52 -14.33
CA ILE A 598 39.81 -5.52 -15.33
C ILE A 598 38.91 -6.75 -15.25
N ILE A 599 38.62 -7.26 -14.05
CA ILE A 599 37.67 -8.36 -13.87
C ILE A 599 36.30 -7.98 -14.46
N THR A 600 35.85 -6.76 -14.20
CA THR A 600 34.55 -6.26 -14.69
C THR A 600 34.55 -6.07 -16.22
N LEU A 601 35.69 -5.79 -16.86
CA LEU A 601 35.79 -5.71 -18.32
C LEU A 601 35.62 -7.09 -18.98
N LEU A 602 36.23 -8.14 -18.41
CA LEU A 602 36.21 -9.49 -18.99
C LEU A 602 34.80 -10.09 -19.07
N THR A 603 33.89 -9.68 -18.20
CA THR A 603 32.58 -10.34 -18.11
C THR A 603 31.63 -9.91 -19.24
N PRO A 604 31.44 -8.61 -19.58
CA PRO A 604 30.69 -8.23 -20.77
C PRO A 604 31.41 -8.53 -22.08
N LEU A 605 32.75 -8.58 -22.05
CA LEU A 605 33.55 -9.10 -23.16
C LEU A 605 33.13 -10.56 -23.47
N GLY A 606 33.05 -11.41 -22.45
CA GLY A 606 32.61 -12.81 -22.59
C GLY A 606 31.16 -12.97 -23.07
N SER A 607 30.30 -11.99 -22.77
CA SER A 607 28.91 -12.00 -23.27
C SER A 607 28.81 -11.77 -24.78
N SER A 608 29.67 -10.91 -25.34
CA SER A 608 29.51 -10.33 -26.69
C SER A 608 30.54 -10.86 -27.70
N MET A 609 31.73 -11.24 -27.27
CA MET A 609 32.82 -11.74 -28.15
C MET A 609 32.48 -13.03 -28.88
N PHE A 610 31.51 -13.79 -28.38
CA PHE A 610 31.04 -15.02 -29.00
C PHE A 610 30.01 -14.77 -30.14
N ALA A 611 29.35 -13.61 -30.18
CA ALA A 611 28.20 -13.36 -31.07
C ALA A 611 28.50 -13.53 -32.58
N PRO A 612 29.64 -13.07 -33.12
CA PRO A 612 29.99 -13.31 -34.54
C PRO A 612 30.19 -14.78 -34.89
N GLY A 613 30.53 -15.63 -33.93
CA GLY A 613 30.82 -17.05 -34.15
C GLY A 613 29.61 -17.97 -34.17
N VAL A 614 28.42 -17.45 -33.86
CA VAL A 614 27.18 -18.26 -33.77
C VAL A 614 26.88 -19.06 -35.04
N PRO A 615 26.99 -18.50 -36.27
CA PRO A 615 26.77 -19.29 -37.48
C PRO A 615 27.70 -20.51 -37.59
N GLN A 616 28.96 -20.39 -37.16
CA GLN A 616 29.90 -21.51 -37.14
C GLN A 616 29.51 -22.56 -36.09
N VAL A 617 29.05 -22.14 -34.91
CA VAL A 617 28.59 -23.04 -33.84
C VAL A 617 27.39 -23.87 -34.31
N MET A 618 26.44 -23.25 -35.00
CA MET A 618 25.27 -23.92 -35.54
C MET A 618 25.65 -24.98 -36.58
N ARG A 619 26.65 -24.68 -37.43
CA ARG A 619 27.22 -25.64 -38.40
C ARG A 619 27.96 -26.79 -37.71
N ASP A 620 28.86 -26.48 -36.76
CA ASP A 620 29.66 -27.47 -36.02
C ASP A 620 28.79 -28.49 -35.27
N PHE A 621 27.71 -28.02 -34.65
CA PHE A 621 26.77 -28.88 -33.91
C PHE A 621 25.58 -29.36 -34.76
N LYS A 622 25.60 -29.12 -36.08
CA LYS A 622 24.60 -29.58 -37.05
C LYS A 622 23.17 -29.26 -36.61
N SER A 623 22.92 -28.00 -36.24
CA SER A 623 21.61 -27.53 -35.78
C SER A 623 21.10 -26.42 -36.68
N ASP A 624 19.86 -26.54 -37.15
CA ASP A 624 19.16 -25.50 -37.93
C ASP A 624 18.13 -24.73 -37.10
N ASN A 625 18.17 -24.89 -35.77
CA ASN A 625 17.17 -24.30 -34.88
C ASN A 625 17.49 -22.83 -34.61
N ILE A 626 16.74 -21.93 -35.26
CA ILE A 626 16.88 -20.46 -35.13
C ILE A 626 16.77 -19.94 -33.69
N TYR A 627 16.05 -20.64 -32.81
CA TYR A 627 15.92 -20.24 -31.41
C TYR A 627 17.18 -20.59 -30.62
N LEU A 628 17.83 -21.72 -30.93
CA LEU A 628 19.09 -22.09 -30.30
C LEU A 628 20.22 -21.13 -30.67
N ALA A 629 20.24 -20.62 -31.91
CA ALA A 629 21.21 -19.61 -32.35
C ALA A 629 21.14 -18.33 -31.51
N SER A 630 19.95 -17.81 -31.24
CA SER A 630 19.78 -16.64 -30.36
C SER A 630 20.03 -16.99 -28.89
N PHE A 631 19.53 -18.14 -28.42
CA PHE A 631 19.60 -18.54 -27.02
C PHE A 631 21.02 -18.81 -26.54
N VAL A 632 21.87 -19.42 -27.38
CA VAL A 632 23.26 -19.72 -26.99
C VAL A 632 24.02 -18.44 -26.67
N VAL A 633 23.73 -17.32 -27.32
CA VAL A 633 24.31 -16.00 -26.96
C VAL A 633 23.67 -15.48 -25.68
N SER A 634 22.34 -15.39 -25.65
CA SER A 634 21.59 -14.64 -24.63
C SER A 634 21.49 -15.35 -23.26
N VAL A 635 21.67 -16.67 -23.20
CA VAL A 635 21.62 -17.46 -21.94
C VAL A 635 22.65 -17.00 -20.91
N TYR A 636 23.77 -16.43 -21.36
CA TYR A 636 24.79 -15.83 -20.49
C TYR A 636 24.19 -14.71 -19.61
N LEU A 637 23.23 -13.95 -20.14
CA LEU A 637 22.51 -12.90 -19.38
C LEU A 637 21.47 -13.44 -18.41
N LEU A 638 20.93 -14.63 -18.67
CA LEU A 638 20.11 -15.31 -17.68
C LEU A 638 20.95 -15.57 -16.42
N GLY A 639 22.22 -15.95 -16.59
CA GLY A 639 23.20 -16.03 -15.52
C GLY A 639 23.40 -14.68 -14.81
N TYR A 640 23.47 -13.57 -15.55
CA TYR A 640 23.55 -12.21 -14.97
C TYR A 640 22.30 -11.79 -14.21
N SER A 641 21.15 -12.41 -14.49
CA SER A 641 19.90 -12.11 -13.79
C SER A 641 19.86 -12.82 -12.44
N PHE A 642 20.29 -14.08 -12.38
CA PHE A 642 20.22 -14.89 -11.17
C PHE A 642 21.46 -14.79 -10.28
N GLY A 643 22.64 -14.51 -10.86
CA GLY A 643 23.89 -14.42 -10.12
C GLY A 643 23.89 -13.36 -9.00
N PRO A 644 23.46 -12.11 -9.25
CA PRO A 644 23.41 -11.07 -8.22
C PRO A 644 22.54 -11.45 -7.01
N LEU A 645 21.45 -12.19 -7.23
CA LEU A 645 20.53 -12.64 -6.18
C LEU A 645 21.19 -13.61 -5.19
N LEU A 646 22.22 -14.32 -5.62
CA LEU A 646 22.99 -15.24 -4.79
C LEU A 646 24.26 -14.55 -4.25
N ILE A 647 24.98 -13.83 -5.11
CA ILE A 647 26.30 -13.28 -4.80
C ILE A 647 26.23 -12.12 -3.80
N ALA A 648 25.23 -11.24 -3.91
CA ALA A 648 25.09 -10.10 -3.00
C ALA A 648 24.95 -10.54 -1.52
N PRO A 649 23.95 -11.35 -1.13
CA PRO A 649 23.83 -11.81 0.26
C PRO A 649 25.02 -12.66 0.72
N LEU A 650 25.58 -13.53 -0.14
CA LEU A 650 26.75 -14.32 0.23
C LEU A 650 27.97 -13.44 0.53
N SER A 651 28.13 -12.32 -0.18
CA SER A 651 29.24 -11.39 0.07
C SER A 651 29.11 -10.60 1.37
N GLU A 652 27.88 -10.44 1.90
CA GLU A 652 27.65 -9.84 3.21
C GLU A 652 27.94 -10.83 4.35
N ILE A 653 27.79 -12.13 4.11
CA ILE A 653 28.06 -13.19 5.09
C ILE A 653 29.55 -13.55 5.12
N TYR A 654 30.14 -13.78 3.95
CA TYR A 654 31.49 -14.34 3.82
C TYR A 654 32.56 -13.29 3.49
N GLY A 655 32.16 -12.08 3.10
CA GLY A 655 33.05 -11.00 2.68
C GLY A 655 33.16 -10.86 1.15
N ARG A 656 33.73 -9.75 0.67
CA ARG A 656 33.79 -9.45 -0.76
C ARG A 656 34.86 -10.28 -1.45
N THR A 657 36.07 -10.36 -0.88
CA THR A 657 37.24 -10.97 -1.54
C THR A 657 37.07 -12.47 -1.80
N PRO A 658 36.59 -13.30 -0.86
CA PRO A 658 36.37 -14.72 -1.11
C PRO A 658 35.40 -14.97 -2.26
N LEU A 659 34.36 -14.13 -2.39
CA LEU A 659 33.38 -14.22 -3.46
C LEU A 659 33.96 -13.81 -4.82
N TYR A 660 34.78 -12.76 -4.89
CA TYR A 660 35.52 -12.43 -6.12
C TYR A 660 36.41 -13.59 -6.57
N THR A 661 37.19 -14.16 -5.65
CA THR A 661 38.09 -15.28 -5.94
C THR A 661 37.30 -16.49 -6.45
N ALA A 662 36.28 -16.93 -5.71
CA ALA A 662 35.46 -18.08 -6.10
C ALA A 662 34.78 -17.87 -7.46
N CYS A 663 34.17 -16.71 -7.68
CA CYS A 663 33.48 -16.43 -8.94
C CYS A 663 34.46 -16.30 -10.11
N ASN A 664 35.65 -15.73 -9.93
CA ASN A 664 36.65 -15.66 -11.00
C ASN A 664 37.17 -17.04 -11.39
N PHE A 665 37.45 -17.91 -10.41
CA PHE A 665 37.81 -19.30 -10.70
C PHE A 665 36.70 -20.05 -11.44
N LEU A 666 35.45 -19.92 -10.97
CA LEU A 666 34.30 -20.53 -11.65
C LEU A 666 34.12 -19.98 -13.06
N PHE A 667 34.26 -18.67 -13.26
CA PHE A 667 34.21 -18.03 -14.58
C PHE A 667 35.27 -18.63 -15.51
N THR A 668 36.51 -18.78 -15.07
CA THR A 668 37.58 -19.41 -15.87
C THR A 668 37.25 -20.87 -16.19
N ILE A 669 36.84 -21.67 -15.19
CA ILE A 669 36.47 -23.08 -15.38
C ILE A 669 35.33 -23.23 -16.39
N PHE A 670 34.27 -22.43 -16.26
CA PHE A 670 33.12 -22.52 -17.17
C PHE A 670 33.43 -22.01 -18.57
N ASN A 671 34.37 -21.06 -18.74
CA ASN A 671 34.87 -20.71 -20.08
C ASN A 671 35.69 -21.85 -20.70
N VAL A 672 36.56 -22.54 -19.93
CA VAL A 672 37.23 -23.77 -20.40
C VAL A 672 36.21 -24.83 -20.79
N ALA A 673 35.16 -25.02 -19.99
CA ALA A 673 34.07 -25.95 -20.30
C ALA A 673 33.31 -25.55 -21.58
N CYS A 674 33.11 -24.25 -21.83
CA CYS A 674 32.52 -23.77 -23.09
C CYS A 674 33.42 -24.08 -24.30
N ALA A 675 34.74 -23.90 -24.17
CA ALA A 675 35.70 -24.22 -25.23
C ALA A 675 35.70 -25.72 -25.57
N LEU A 676 35.54 -26.57 -24.55
CA LEU A 676 35.52 -28.02 -24.66
C LEU A 676 34.11 -28.62 -24.82
N ALA A 677 33.09 -27.80 -25.04
CA ALA A 677 31.71 -28.27 -25.08
C ALA A 677 31.49 -29.28 -26.21
N PRO A 678 30.99 -30.51 -25.91
CA PRO A 678 30.83 -31.55 -26.92
C PRO A 678 29.54 -31.40 -27.74
N ASN A 679 28.56 -30.65 -27.24
CA ASN A 679 27.28 -30.42 -27.90
C ASN A 679 26.64 -29.10 -27.45
N MET A 680 25.58 -28.69 -28.17
CA MET A 680 24.87 -27.43 -27.95
C MET A 680 24.30 -27.29 -26.52
N ALA A 681 23.72 -28.36 -25.96
CA ALA A 681 23.13 -28.30 -24.63
C ALA A 681 24.19 -28.05 -23.55
N ALA A 682 25.33 -28.74 -23.63
CA ALA A 682 26.46 -28.52 -22.74
C ALA A 682 26.98 -27.08 -22.86
N LEU A 683 27.14 -26.56 -24.08
CA LEU A 683 27.56 -25.17 -24.31
C LEU A 683 26.60 -24.18 -23.65
N ILE A 684 25.28 -24.36 -23.79
CA ILE A 684 24.27 -23.50 -23.17
C ILE A 684 24.38 -23.52 -21.64
N VAL A 685 24.51 -24.70 -21.04
CA VAL A 685 24.62 -24.85 -19.57
C VAL A 685 25.92 -24.21 -19.06
N PHE A 686 27.05 -24.45 -19.72
CA PHE A 686 28.32 -23.85 -19.32
C PHE A 686 28.31 -22.33 -19.49
N ARG A 687 27.68 -21.81 -20.55
CA ARG A 687 27.49 -20.36 -20.74
C ARG A 687 26.60 -19.74 -19.66
N LEU A 688 25.54 -20.44 -19.23
CA LEU A 688 24.70 -19.99 -18.11
C LEU A 688 25.54 -19.81 -16.83
N PHE A 689 26.34 -20.82 -16.48
CA PHE A 689 27.16 -20.77 -15.27
C PHE A 689 28.33 -19.79 -15.39
N ALA A 690 28.94 -19.64 -16.58
CA ALA A 690 29.91 -18.58 -16.86
C ALA A 690 29.29 -17.19 -16.67
N GLY A 691 28.02 -17.01 -17.07
CA GLY A 691 27.25 -15.79 -16.81
C GLY A 691 27.03 -15.56 -15.32
N LEU A 692 26.56 -16.58 -14.60
CA LEU A 692 26.32 -16.51 -13.16
C LEU A 692 27.59 -16.07 -12.41
N ALA A 693 28.71 -16.73 -12.67
CA ALA A 693 30.01 -16.39 -12.09
C ALA A 693 30.50 -14.99 -12.53
N GLY A 694 30.35 -14.65 -13.81
CA GLY A 694 30.74 -13.37 -14.39
C GLY A 694 29.92 -12.15 -13.91
N SER A 695 28.80 -12.37 -13.22
CA SER A 695 28.00 -11.29 -12.64
C SER A 695 28.57 -10.73 -11.33
N CYS A 696 29.49 -11.45 -10.69
CA CYS A 696 30.12 -11.08 -9.42
C CYS A 696 30.75 -9.67 -9.42
N PRO A 697 31.67 -9.33 -10.34
CA PRO A 697 32.31 -8.01 -10.33
C PRO A 697 31.35 -6.85 -10.58
N LEU A 698 30.29 -7.07 -11.36
CA LEU A 698 29.23 -6.10 -11.58
C LEU A 698 28.38 -5.88 -10.31
N THR A 699 28.20 -6.93 -9.52
CA THR A 699 27.39 -6.91 -8.28
C THR A 699 28.16 -6.29 -7.12
N LEU A 700 29.43 -6.66 -6.94
CA LEU A 700 30.22 -6.29 -5.76
C LEU A 700 31.08 -5.04 -5.98
N GLY A 701 31.35 -4.63 -7.23
CA GLY A 701 32.32 -3.59 -7.55
C GLY A 701 32.05 -2.26 -6.86
N ALA A 702 30.81 -1.76 -6.97
CA ALA A 702 30.40 -0.51 -6.32
C ALA A 702 30.49 -0.59 -4.78
N GLY A 703 30.11 -1.73 -4.19
CA GLY A 703 30.19 -1.96 -2.74
C GLY A 703 31.64 -1.96 -2.24
N THR A 704 32.53 -2.68 -2.93
CA THR A 704 33.96 -2.72 -2.58
C THR A 704 34.63 -1.34 -2.68
N LEU A 705 34.25 -0.52 -3.68
CA LEU A 705 34.73 0.86 -3.76
C LEU A 705 34.17 1.73 -2.64
N ALA A 706 32.91 1.51 -2.24
CA ALA A 706 32.31 2.21 -1.13
C ALA A 706 32.96 1.90 0.22
N ASP A 707 33.42 0.66 0.39
CA ASP A 707 34.09 0.18 1.60
C ASP A 707 35.48 0.80 1.85
N MET A 708 36.20 1.22 0.78
CA MET A 708 37.59 1.71 0.90
C MET A 708 37.81 3.16 0.42
N ILE A 709 36.83 3.78 -0.22
CA ILE A 709 36.95 5.15 -0.77
C ILE A 709 35.94 6.10 -0.11
N PRO A 710 36.43 7.21 0.48
CA PRO A 710 35.58 8.26 1.05
C PRO A 710 34.59 8.81 0.02
N GLN A 711 33.39 9.14 0.47
CA GLN A 711 32.27 9.55 -0.38
C GLN A 711 32.62 10.70 -1.34
N GLN A 712 33.42 11.67 -0.89
CA GLN A 712 33.81 12.85 -1.66
C GLN A 712 34.69 12.51 -2.89
N ARG A 713 35.45 11.41 -2.83
CA ARG A 713 36.36 10.97 -3.92
C ARG A 713 35.87 9.73 -4.65
N ARG A 714 34.74 9.15 -4.21
CA ARG A 714 34.19 7.88 -4.72
C ARG A 714 33.74 7.97 -6.17
N GLY A 715 33.23 9.12 -6.61
CA GLY A 715 32.72 9.31 -7.97
C GLY A 715 33.76 9.01 -9.06
N ALA A 716 35.00 9.49 -8.89
CA ALA A 716 36.08 9.25 -9.86
C ALA A 716 36.47 7.75 -9.94
N ALA A 717 36.50 7.06 -8.80
CA ALA A 717 36.82 5.65 -8.76
C ALA A 717 35.70 4.77 -9.33
N MET A 718 34.43 5.13 -9.07
CA MET A 718 33.28 4.46 -9.69
C MET A 718 33.24 4.69 -11.21
N ALA A 719 33.61 5.88 -11.69
CA ALA A 719 33.71 6.16 -13.12
C ALA A 719 34.82 5.33 -13.79
N ALA A 720 35.99 5.23 -13.16
CA ALA A 720 37.09 4.38 -13.64
C ALA A 720 36.72 2.89 -13.71
N TRP A 721 35.94 2.41 -12.74
CA TRP A 721 35.38 1.07 -12.75
C TRP A 721 34.31 0.86 -13.83
N ALA A 722 33.40 1.81 -13.99
CA ALA A 722 32.30 1.74 -14.96
C ALA A 722 32.78 1.71 -16.42
N LEU A 723 34.03 2.12 -16.71
CA LEU A 723 34.61 2.05 -18.04
C LEU A 723 34.75 0.60 -18.55
N GLY A 724 35.03 -0.37 -17.68
CA GLY A 724 35.16 -1.78 -18.04
C GLY A 724 33.89 -2.34 -18.69
N PRO A 725 32.73 -2.28 -18.01
CA PRO A 725 31.46 -2.71 -18.59
C PRO A 725 31.08 -2.05 -19.92
N LEU A 726 31.53 -0.82 -20.15
CA LEU A 726 31.21 -0.05 -21.34
C LEU A 726 32.03 -0.47 -22.56
N LEU A 727 33.31 -0.81 -22.35
CA LEU A 727 34.21 -1.21 -23.44
C LEU A 727 33.98 -2.65 -23.89
N GLY A 728 33.55 -3.55 -22.99
CA GLY A 728 33.35 -4.97 -23.29
C GLY A 728 32.46 -5.24 -24.51
N PRO A 729 31.23 -4.68 -24.60
CA PRO A 729 30.33 -4.86 -25.74
C PRO A 729 30.81 -4.26 -27.06
N VAL A 730 31.84 -3.40 -27.04
CA VAL A 730 32.43 -2.79 -28.24
C VAL A 730 33.60 -3.61 -28.74
N ILE A 731 34.53 -3.93 -27.82
CA ILE A 731 35.74 -4.69 -28.14
C ILE A 731 35.40 -6.15 -28.45
N GLY A 732 34.39 -6.70 -27.78
CA GLY A 732 33.99 -8.10 -27.87
C GLY A 732 33.71 -8.54 -29.30
N PRO A 733 32.69 -8.03 -29.98
CA PRO A 733 32.35 -8.50 -31.33
C PRO A 733 33.49 -8.27 -32.35
N VAL A 734 34.27 -7.20 -32.21
CA VAL A 734 35.42 -6.93 -33.09
C VAL A 734 36.50 -8.00 -32.91
N ALA A 735 36.95 -8.22 -31.67
CA ALA A 735 37.95 -9.25 -31.37
C ALA A 735 37.42 -10.66 -31.71
N GLY A 736 36.15 -10.91 -31.40
CA GLY A 736 35.45 -12.17 -31.63
C GLY A 736 35.30 -12.55 -33.10
N GLY A 737 34.97 -11.58 -33.96
CA GLY A 737 34.82 -11.80 -35.40
C GLY A 737 36.13 -12.26 -36.04
N TYR A 738 37.22 -11.51 -35.83
CA TYR A 738 38.53 -11.88 -36.38
C TYR A 738 39.11 -13.15 -35.76
N LEU A 739 38.96 -13.34 -34.44
CA LEU A 739 39.47 -14.53 -33.76
C LEU A 739 38.72 -15.79 -34.21
N THR A 740 37.39 -15.70 -34.35
CA THR A 740 36.58 -16.82 -34.82
C THR A 740 36.87 -17.15 -36.28
N GLN A 741 37.09 -16.14 -37.11
CA GLN A 741 37.49 -16.37 -38.51
C GLN A 741 38.86 -17.05 -38.63
N ALA A 742 39.83 -16.69 -37.78
CA ALA A 742 41.19 -17.22 -37.84
C ALA A 742 41.33 -18.62 -37.22
N GLU A 743 40.80 -18.82 -36.02
CA GLU A 743 41.07 -20.02 -35.19
C GLU A 743 39.79 -20.79 -34.81
N GLY A 744 38.61 -20.26 -35.15
CA GLY A 744 37.31 -20.87 -34.84
C GLY A 744 36.70 -20.41 -33.50
N TRP A 745 35.39 -20.64 -33.35
CA TRP A 745 34.62 -20.09 -32.22
C TRP A 745 35.09 -20.56 -30.84
N ARG A 746 35.69 -21.76 -30.72
CA ARG A 746 36.20 -22.31 -29.46
C ARG A 746 37.31 -21.45 -28.85
N TRP A 747 38.13 -20.82 -29.70
CA TRP A 747 39.21 -19.95 -29.25
C TRP A 747 38.74 -18.67 -28.58
N THR A 748 37.51 -18.22 -28.85
CA THR A 748 36.93 -17.11 -28.08
C THR A 748 36.84 -17.44 -26.60
N PHE A 749 36.54 -18.69 -26.26
CA PHE A 749 36.46 -19.14 -24.87
C PHE A 749 37.84 -19.38 -24.26
N TRP A 750 38.81 -19.86 -25.04
CA TRP A 750 40.20 -19.99 -24.58
C TRP A 750 40.82 -18.64 -24.23
N VAL A 751 40.62 -17.61 -25.06
CA VAL A 751 41.11 -16.25 -24.76
C VAL A 751 40.50 -15.71 -23.46
N LEU A 752 39.18 -15.91 -23.25
CA LEU A 752 38.53 -15.51 -22.00
C LEU A 752 39.02 -16.31 -20.79
N ALA A 753 39.30 -17.60 -20.96
CA ALA A 753 39.83 -18.45 -19.90
C ALA A 753 41.27 -18.07 -19.53
N ILE A 754 42.13 -17.79 -20.50
CA ILE A 754 43.52 -17.35 -20.27
C ILE A 754 43.53 -15.99 -19.56
N ALA A 755 42.78 -15.02 -20.08
CA ALA A 755 42.67 -13.70 -19.49
C ALA A 755 42.04 -13.76 -18.08
N GLY A 756 40.95 -14.51 -17.93
CA GLY A 756 40.29 -14.74 -16.64
C GLY A 756 41.20 -15.44 -15.63
N GLY A 757 41.97 -16.44 -16.05
CA GLY A 757 42.94 -17.14 -15.22
C GLY A 757 44.08 -16.23 -14.74
N ALA A 758 44.69 -15.47 -15.66
CA ALA A 758 45.74 -14.51 -15.32
C ALA A 758 45.24 -13.45 -14.31
N VAL A 759 44.05 -12.90 -14.55
CA VAL A 759 43.42 -11.93 -13.65
C VAL A 759 43.01 -12.56 -12.32
N SER A 760 42.62 -13.84 -12.30
CA SER A 760 42.33 -14.58 -11.06
C SER A 760 43.57 -14.70 -10.18
N ILE A 761 44.73 -15.01 -10.76
CA ILE A 761 46.02 -15.07 -10.05
C ILE A 761 46.35 -13.70 -9.44
N VAL A 762 46.25 -12.64 -10.24
CA VAL A 762 46.46 -11.25 -9.77
C VAL A 762 45.47 -10.90 -8.65
N ALA A 763 44.20 -11.26 -8.78
CA ALA A 763 43.19 -10.99 -7.77
C ALA A 763 43.50 -11.69 -6.44
N VAL A 764 43.94 -12.95 -6.47
CA VAL A 764 44.33 -13.69 -5.25
C VAL A 764 45.52 -13.03 -4.55
N VAL A 765 46.49 -12.50 -5.29
CA VAL A 765 47.69 -11.87 -4.73
C VAL A 765 47.40 -10.48 -4.16
N PHE A 766 46.61 -9.67 -4.87
CA PHE A 766 46.47 -8.25 -4.57
C PHE A 766 45.16 -7.85 -3.88
N MET A 767 44.06 -8.61 -4.03
CA MET A 767 42.80 -8.27 -3.37
C MET A 767 42.87 -8.57 -1.87
N ARG A 768 42.35 -7.63 -1.08
CA ARG A 768 42.17 -7.79 0.37
C ARG A 768 40.73 -7.48 0.75
N GLU A 769 40.26 -8.11 1.82
CA GLU A 769 38.90 -7.95 2.30
C GLU A 769 38.64 -6.49 2.67
N SER A 770 37.62 -5.89 2.05
CA SER A 770 37.22 -4.50 2.27
C SER A 770 36.03 -4.39 3.22
N TYR A 771 35.27 -5.45 3.46
CA TYR A 771 34.02 -5.32 4.18
C TYR A 771 34.24 -5.17 5.69
N ALA A 772 33.92 -3.99 6.23
CA ALA A 772 34.17 -3.62 7.63
C ALA A 772 33.54 -4.60 8.63
N TYR A 773 32.32 -5.08 8.36
CA TYR A 773 31.64 -6.05 9.23
C TYR A 773 32.45 -7.34 9.38
N VAL A 774 32.94 -7.91 8.28
CA VAL A 774 33.71 -9.17 8.31
C VAL A 774 35.06 -8.99 9.00
N LEU A 775 35.70 -7.83 8.83
CA LEU A 775 36.95 -7.50 9.51
C LEU A 775 36.75 -7.40 11.03
N LEU A 776 35.71 -6.70 11.47
CA LEU A 776 35.37 -6.55 12.89
C LEU A 776 34.82 -7.84 13.51
N ASP A 777 34.08 -8.67 12.77
CA ASP A 777 33.66 -10.00 13.24
C ASP A 777 34.86 -10.94 13.41
N ARG A 778 35.86 -10.88 12.51
CA ARG A 778 37.13 -11.59 12.70
C ARG A 778 37.89 -11.09 13.93
N LYS A 779 37.93 -9.78 14.16
CA LYS A 779 38.52 -9.17 15.37
C LYS A 779 37.77 -9.63 16.63
N ALA A 780 36.44 -9.61 16.62
CA ALA A 780 35.60 -10.07 17.72
C ALA A 780 35.80 -11.57 18.01
N LYS A 781 35.84 -12.43 16.99
CA LYS A 781 36.15 -13.87 17.15
C LYS A 781 37.54 -14.10 17.74
N ARG A 782 38.54 -13.34 17.32
CA ARG A 782 39.89 -13.40 17.88
C ARG A 782 39.88 -13.00 19.36
N LEU A 783 39.24 -11.88 19.69
CA LEU A 783 39.12 -11.39 21.08
C LEU A 783 38.30 -12.34 21.95
N ARG A 784 37.22 -12.97 21.44
CA ARG A 784 36.49 -14.05 22.17
C ARG A 784 37.42 -15.19 22.56
N LYS A 785 38.33 -15.59 21.66
CA LYS A 785 39.29 -16.68 21.89
C LYS A 785 40.40 -16.27 22.86
N GLU A 786 40.88 -15.02 22.78
CA GLU A 786 41.95 -14.49 23.64
C GLU A 786 41.46 -14.16 25.06
N THR A 787 40.23 -13.65 25.20
CA THR A 787 39.67 -13.20 26.49
C THR A 787 38.77 -14.24 27.16
N GLY A 788 38.35 -15.29 26.44
CA GLY A 788 37.38 -16.28 26.92
C GLY A 788 35.94 -15.75 27.08
N ASN A 789 35.66 -14.49 26.72
CA ASN A 789 34.33 -13.88 26.84
C ASN A 789 33.49 -14.16 25.58
N PRO A 790 32.44 -15.01 25.65
CA PRO A 790 31.58 -15.32 24.49
C PRO A 790 30.65 -14.18 24.09
N ASN A 791 30.44 -13.18 24.95
CA ASN A 791 29.48 -12.09 24.74
C ASN A 791 30.02 -10.97 23.86
N LEU A 792 31.33 -10.94 23.58
CA LEU A 792 31.93 -9.95 22.68
C LEU A 792 31.25 -10.01 21.31
N ARG A 793 30.78 -8.91 20.75
CA ARG A 793 30.16 -8.85 19.40
C ARG A 793 30.66 -7.64 18.62
N SER A 794 30.70 -7.77 17.30
CA SER A 794 31.07 -6.64 16.42
C SER A 794 30.07 -5.50 16.59
N ILE A 795 30.53 -4.25 16.60
CA ILE A 795 29.64 -3.08 16.62
C ILE A 795 28.69 -3.03 15.42
N LEU A 796 29.08 -3.65 14.30
CA LEU A 796 28.31 -3.76 13.07
C LEU A 796 27.46 -5.05 13.00
N ASP A 797 27.38 -5.83 14.08
CA ASP A 797 26.52 -7.02 14.13
C ASP A 797 25.04 -6.63 14.13
N THR A 798 24.34 -7.11 13.10
CA THR A 798 22.91 -6.82 12.87
C THR A 798 22.00 -7.84 13.54
N GLY A 799 22.55 -8.93 14.13
CA GLY A 799 21.77 -9.97 14.80
C GLY A 799 20.85 -10.79 13.88
N LYS A 800 20.94 -10.61 12.56
CA LYS A 800 20.10 -11.30 11.57
C LYS A 800 20.72 -12.63 11.15
N SER A 801 19.88 -13.66 10.99
CA SER A 801 20.36 -14.96 10.53
C SER A 801 20.77 -14.92 9.05
N PRO A 802 21.65 -15.82 8.57
CA PRO A 802 21.98 -15.95 7.14
C PRO A 802 20.75 -16.15 6.25
N ARG A 803 19.72 -16.82 6.77
CA ARG A 803 18.43 -17.01 6.09
C ARG A 803 17.69 -15.69 5.95
N ASP A 804 17.68 -14.88 7.00
CA ASP A 804 17.02 -13.57 6.97
C ASP A 804 17.72 -12.64 5.98
N LEU A 805 19.06 -12.57 6.00
CA LEU A 805 19.85 -11.80 5.04
C LEU A 805 19.52 -12.21 3.59
N PHE A 806 19.50 -13.51 3.30
CA PHE A 806 19.14 -14.03 1.98
C PHE A 806 17.71 -13.66 1.55
N VAL A 807 16.74 -13.78 2.46
CA VAL A 807 15.34 -13.39 2.20
C VAL A 807 15.23 -11.89 1.96
N PHE A 808 15.91 -11.06 2.75
CA PHE A 808 15.89 -9.60 2.58
C PHE A 808 16.46 -9.18 1.23
N SER A 809 17.60 -9.74 0.79
CA SER A 809 18.25 -9.41 -0.48
C SER A 809 17.42 -9.77 -1.73
N ILE A 810 16.44 -10.66 -1.62
CA ILE A 810 15.56 -11.04 -2.74
C ILE A 810 14.18 -10.37 -2.63
N VAL A 811 13.57 -10.39 -1.45
CA VAL A 811 12.20 -9.90 -1.25
C VAL A 811 12.12 -8.39 -1.42
N ARG A 812 13.09 -7.63 -0.91
CA ARG A 812 13.07 -6.16 -0.96
C ARG A 812 13.19 -5.62 -2.40
N PRO A 813 14.19 -6.00 -3.22
CA PRO A 813 14.24 -5.58 -4.63
C PRO A 813 13.00 -6.01 -5.43
N THR A 814 12.47 -7.21 -5.18
CA THR A 814 11.27 -7.70 -5.85
C THR A 814 10.03 -6.87 -5.49
N LYS A 815 9.85 -6.54 -4.20
CA LYS A 815 8.81 -5.61 -3.75
C LYS A 815 8.98 -4.24 -4.41
N MET A 816 10.20 -3.70 -4.43
CA MET A 816 10.49 -2.41 -5.07
C MET A 816 10.14 -2.45 -6.56
N LEU A 817 10.51 -3.51 -7.27
CA LEU A 817 10.23 -3.65 -8.71
C LEU A 817 8.74 -3.65 -9.03
N PHE A 818 7.92 -4.39 -8.27
CA PHE A 818 6.50 -4.57 -8.62
C PHE A 818 5.55 -3.62 -7.89
N LEU A 819 5.93 -3.08 -6.74
CA LEU A 819 5.07 -2.20 -5.94
C LEU A 819 5.41 -0.71 -6.10
N SER A 820 6.62 -0.37 -6.56
CA SER A 820 6.95 1.02 -6.93
C SER A 820 6.78 1.23 -8.44
N PRO A 821 5.81 2.06 -8.88
CA PRO A 821 5.59 2.32 -10.31
C PRO A 821 6.80 2.93 -11.01
N ILE A 822 7.58 3.75 -10.30
CA ILE A 822 8.76 4.42 -10.84
C ILE A 822 9.87 3.40 -11.09
N VAL A 823 10.15 2.55 -10.10
CA VAL A 823 11.16 1.49 -10.24
C VAL A 823 10.74 0.54 -11.36
N PHE A 824 9.48 0.12 -11.41
CA PHE A 824 8.95 -0.75 -12.46
C PHE A 824 9.15 -0.16 -13.86
N LEU A 825 8.63 1.04 -14.10
CA LEU A 825 8.58 1.63 -15.45
C LEU A 825 9.94 2.06 -15.97
N LEU A 826 10.81 2.60 -15.10
CA LEU A 826 12.19 2.91 -15.49
C LEU A 826 13.01 1.64 -15.72
N SER A 827 12.82 0.61 -14.89
CA SER A 827 13.46 -0.69 -15.10
C SER A 827 12.97 -1.34 -16.39
N LEU A 828 11.67 -1.28 -16.69
CA LEU A 828 11.08 -1.79 -17.94
C LEU A 828 11.68 -1.08 -19.15
N TYR A 829 11.77 0.24 -19.10
CA TYR A 829 12.36 1.03 -20.18
C TYR A 829 13.81 0.62 -20.46
N VAL A 830 14.64 0.58 -19.42
CA VAL A 830 16.03 0.15 -19.50
C VAL A 830 16.15 -1.31 -19.96
N ALA A 831 15.24 -2.18 -19.53
CA ALA A 831 15.20 -3.58 -19.89
C ALA A 831 14.86 -3.83 -21.36
N VAL A 832 13.90 -3.08 -21.91
CA VAL A 832 13.55 -3.12 -23.33
C VAL A 832 14.73 -2.70 -24.20
N ILE A 833 15.42 -1.61 -23.83
CA ILE A 833 16.58 -1.12 -24.57
C ILE A 833 17.72 -2.14 -24.57
N TYR A 834 17.98 -2.77 -23.41
CA TYR A 834 18.99 -3.82 -23.32
C TYR A 834 18.60 -5.06 -24.11
N GLY A 835 17.31 -5.39 -24.16
CA GLY A 835 16.77 -6.38 -25.08
C GLY A 835 17.10 -6.08 -26.54
N TYR A 836 16.96 -4.82 -26.99
CA TYR A 836 17.31 -4.43 -28.36
C TYR A 836 18.79 -4.58 -28.67
N LEU A 837 19.67 -4.24 -27.71
CA LEU A 837 21.11 -4.46 -27.86
C LEU A 837 21.43 -5.94 -28.16
N TYR A 838 20.88 -6.86 -27.36
CA TYR A 838 21.17 -8.28 -27.55
C TYR A 838 20.43 -8.90 -28.74
N LEU A 839 19.27 -8.36 -29.10
CA LEU A 839 18.61 -8.72 -30.34
C LEU A 839 19.51 -8.39 -31.53
N LEU A 840 20.12 -7.20 -31.56
CA LEU A 840 21.11 -6.84 -32.56
C LEU A 840 22.34 -7.76 -32.51
N PHE A 841 22.86 -8.11 -31.33
CA PHE A 841 23.98 -9.06 -31.20
C PHE A 841 23.69 -10.42 -31.83
N THR A 842 22.44 -10.89 -31.77
CA THR A 842 22.08 -12.18 -32.37
C THR A 842 21.73 -12.12 -33.85
N THR A 843 21.51 -10.93 -34.41
CA THR A 843 20.97 -10.76 -35.78
C THR A 843 21.87 -9.97 -36.72
N MET A 844 22.80 -9.16 -36.20
CA MET A 844 23.74 -8.39 -37.04
C MET A 844 24.61 -9.28 -37.92
N THR A 845 25.08 -10.42 -37.39
CA THR A 845 25.95 -11.32 -38.15
C THR A 845 25.26 -11.83 -39.40
N THR A 846 24.04 -12.35 -39.28
CA THR A 846 23.28 -12.84 -40.43
C THR A 846 22.94 -11.70 -41.39
N VAL A 847 22.53 -10.52 -40.88
CA VAL A 847 22.22 -9.38 -41.74
C VAL A 847 23.42 -8.93 -42.57
N PHE A 848 24.62 -8.80 -41.98
CA PHE A 848 25.78 -8.31 -42.72
C PHE A 848 26.47 -9.37 -43.57
N GLU A 849 26.43 -10.66 -43.18
CA GLU A 849 26.88 -11.76 -44.04
C GLU A 849 25.96 -11.92 -45.26
N ASP A 850 24.65 -12.05 -45.02
CA ASP A 850 23.68 -12.41 -46.07
C ASP A 850 23.35 -11.24 -46.99
N ASN A 851 23.12 -10.03 -46.45
CA ASN A 851 22.67 -8.89 -47.26
C ASN A 851 23.81 -8.06 -47.85
N TYR A 852 25.00 -8.10 -47.25
CA TYR A 852 26.13 -7.22 -47.61
C TYR A 852 27.42 -7.98 -47.96
N GLY A 853 27.44 -9.31 -47.84
CA GLY A 853 28.59 -10.15 -48.21
C GLY A 853 29.81 -9.95 -47.31
N PHE A 854 29.63 -9.51 -46.07
CA PHE A 854 30.74 -9.31 -45.15
C PHE A 854 31.37 -10.65 -44.76
N SER A 855 32.70 -10.67 -44.60
CA SER A 855 33.39 -11.77 -43.95
C SER A 855 33.10 -11.79 -42.44
N GLN A 856 33.27 -12.93 -41.77
CA GLN A 856 33.07 -13.03 -40.31
C GLN A 856 33.86 -11.99 -39.49
N GLY A 857 35.09 -11.66 -39.91
CA GLY A 857 35.89 -10.60 -39.30
C GLY A 857 35.32 -9.21 -39.56
N SER A 858 34.90 -8.94 -40.81
CA SER A 858 34.28 -7.66 -41.20
C SER A 858 32.96 -7.40 -40.47
N VAL A 859 32.17 -8.44 -40.18
CA VAL A 859 30.94 -8.35 -39.35
C VAL A 859 31.26 -7.81 -37.96
N GLY A 860 32.37 -8.22 -37.35
CA GLY A 860 32.81 -7.71 -36.06
C GLY A 860 32.92 -6.18 -36.03
N LEU A 861 33.34 -5.57 -37.15
CA LEU A 861 33.44 -4.11 -37.29
C LEU A 861 32.08 -3.41 -37.36
N ALA A 862 31.00 -4.09 -37.79
CA ALA A 862 29.66 -3.49 -37.85
C ALA A 862 29.14 -3.08 -36.45
N TYR A 863 29.62 -3.73 -35.39
CA TYR A 863 29.30 -3.41 -34.00
C TYR A 863 29.96 -2.11 -33.50
N LEU A 864 30.96 -1.57 -34.21
CA LEU A 864 31.60 -0.29 -33.84
C LEU A 864 30.60 0.87 -33.86
N GLY A 865 29.53 0.81 -34.67
CA GLY A 865 28.47 1.81 -34.66
C GLY A 865 27.91 2.03 -33.25
N ILE A 866 27.45 0.95 -32.61
CA ILE A 866 26.93 0.96 -31.23
C ILE A 866 27.98 1.49 -30.25
N GLY A 867 29.25 1.09 -30.42
CA GLY A 867 30.34 1.52 -29.54
C GLY A 867 30.68 3.01 -29.66
N CYS A 868 30.86 3.52 -30.87
CA CYS A 868 31.09 4.95 -31.12
C CYS A 868 29.92 5.78 -30.60
N GLY A 869 28.68 5.35 -30.86
CA GLY A 869 27.49 5.99 -30.30
C GLY A 869 27.47 6.01 -28.77
N SER A 870 27.83 4.91 -28.14
CA SER A 870 27.91 4.79 -26.68
C SER A 870 28.96 5.75 -26.09
N LEU A 871 30.12 5.88 -26.72
CA LEU A 871 31.16 6.84 -26.31
C LEU A 871 30.68 8.29 -26.46
N ILE A 872 30.04 8.63 -27.58
CA ILE A 872 29.45 9.97 -27.79
C ILE A 872 28.41 10.28 -26.69
N GLY A 873 27.51 9.33 -26.40
CA GLY A 873 26.52 9.46 -25.34
C GLY A 873 27.14 9.65 -23.96
N LEU A 874 28.21 8.92 -23.65
CA LEU A 874 28.96 9.06 -22.40
C LEU A 874 29.61 10.44 -22.27
N PHE A 875 30.31 10.91 -23.31
CA PHE A 875 30.93 12.24 -23.31
C PHE A 875 29.88 13.35 -23.20
N ALA A 876 28.79 13.27 -23.95
CA ALA A 876 27.68 14.21 -23.87
C ALA A 876 27.09 14.27 -22.45
N LEU A 877 26.90 13.11 -21.80
CA LEU A 877 26.40 13.04 -20.45
C LEU A 877 27.40 13.60 -19.43
N ALA A 878 28.69 13.29 -19.55
CA ALA A 878 29.73 13.81 -18.67
C ALA A 878 29.82 15.34 -18.71
N LEU A 879 29.65 15.94 -19.89
CA LEU A 879 29.69 17.40 -20.06
C LEU A 879 28.40 18.09 -19.60
N MET A 880 27.24 17.46 -19.80
CA MET A 880 25.93 18.09 -19.56
C MET A 880 25.35 17.80 -18.17
N SER A 881 25.48 16.58 -17.65
CA SER A 881 24.72 16.09 -16.50
C SER A 881 24.94 16.93 -15.24
N ASP A 882 26.20 17.15 -14.83
CA ASP A 882 26.50 17.88 -13.60
C ASP A 882 26.21 19.37 -13.72
N ARG A 883 26.50 19.98 -14.88
CA ARG A 883 26.18 21.39 -15.16
C ARG A 883 24.68 21.64 -15.11
N LEU A 884 23.90 20.77 -15.74
CA LEU A 884 22.45 20.88 -15.78
C LEU A 884 21.82 20.61 -14.42
N HIS A 885 22.31 19.61 -13.67
CA HIS A 885 21.86 19.32 -12.32
C HIS A 885 22.11 20.51 -11.37
N GLN A 886 23.31 21.11 -11.43
CA GLN A 886 23.64 22.30 -10.64
C GLN A 886 22.81 23.52 -11.05
N TYR A 887 22.62 23.75 -12.35
CA TYR A 887 21.79 24.84 -12.86
C TYR A 887 20.32 24.71 -12.40
N LEU A 888 19.73 23.52 -12.55
CA LEU A 888 18.36 23.26 -12.12
C LEU A 888 18.20 23.33 -10.60
N THR A 889 19.21 22.92 -9.84
CA THR A 889 19.23 23.06 -8.38
C THR A 889 19.24 24.54 -7.97
N LYS A 890 20.11 25.37 -8.58
CA LYS A 890 20.15 26.81 -8.33
C LYS A 890 18.84 27.51 -8.72
N LYS A 891 18.26 27.14 -9.87
CA LYS A 891 17.00 27.71 -10.37
C LYS A 891 15.81 27.40 -9.46
N ASN A 892 15.84 26.30 -8.71
CA ASN A 892 14.74 25.85 -7.84
C ASN A 892 15.06 26.03 -6.35
N GLY A 893 15.66 27.17 -5.99
CA GLY A 893 15.86 27.54 -4.58
C GLY A 893 16.95 26.75 -3.86
N GLY A 894 17.91 26.15 -4.59
CA GLY A 894 19.04 25.42 -4.02
C GLY A 894 18.72 24.00 -3.55
N VAL A 895 17.49 23.51 -3.74
CA VAL A 895 17.08 22.16 -3.31
C VAL A 895 17.37 21.13 -4.42
N PRO A 896 18.30 20.17 -4.21
CA PRO A 896 18.56 19.13 -5.20
C PRO A 896 17.40 18.15 -5.28
N LYS A 897 17.00 17.77 -6.50
CA LYS A 897 15.94 16.79 -6.75
C LYS A 897 16.44 15.66 -7.66
N PRO A 898 16.07 14.39 -7.42
CA PRO A 898 16.41 13.27 -8.30
C PRO A 898 15.96 13.50 -9.74
N GLU A 899 14.80 14.13 -9.94
CA GLU A 899 14.20 14.41 -11.25
C GLU A 899 15.12 15.24 -12.16
N TYR A 900 16.04 16.04 -11.60
CA TYR A 900 17.01 16.82 -12.38
C TYR A 900 18.06 15.96 -13.10
N ARG A 901 18.12 14.65 -12.83
CA ARG A 901 18.97 13.68 -13.56
C ARG A 901 18.35 13.20 -14.88
N LEU A 902 17.04 13.38 -15.07
CA LEU A 902 16.28 12.86 -16.22
C LEU A 902 16.34 13.67 -17.53
N PRO A 903 16.61 14.99 -17.58
CA PRO A 903 16.59 15.72 -18.85
C PRO A 903 17.52 15.18 -19.96
N PRO A 904 18.77 14.74 -19.68
CA PRO A 904 19.60 14.09 -20.71
C PRO A 904 18.93 12.84 -21.30
N MET A 905 18.23 12.07 -20.47
CA MET A 905 17.50 10.88 -20.88
C MET A 905 16.30 11.19 -21.79
N ILE A 906 15.68 12.37 -21.66
CA ILE A 906 14.61 12.83 -22.56
C ILE A 906 15.16 13.01 -23.98
N ILE A 907 16.39 13.51 -24.12
CA ILE A 907 17.05 13.65 -25.43
C ILE A 907 17.43 12.26 -25.95
N GLY A 908 18.06 11.45 -25.11
CA GLY A 908 18.48 10.08 -25.44
C GLY A 908 17.32 9.17 -25.87
N SER A 909 16.11 9.37 -25.34
CA SER A 909 14.95 8.52 -25.65
C SER A 909 14.48 8.63 -27.10
N TRP A 910 14.75 9.73 -27.80
CA TRP A 910 14.41 9.89 -29.21
C TRP A 910 15.42 9.25 -30.16
N PHE A 911 16.68 9.10 -29.74
CA PHE A 911 17.70 8.43 -30.55
C PHE A 911 17.44 6.92 -30.71
N ILE A 912 16.71 6.30 -29.79
CA ILE A 912 16.40 4.87 -29.78
C ILE A 912 15.41 4.49 -30.91
N PRO A 913 14.20 5.07 -31.01
CA PRO A 913 13.31 4.80 -32.14
C PRO A 913 13.92 5.27 -33.46
N LEU A 914 14.63 6.41 -33.48
CA LEU A 914 15.35 6.87 -34.67
C LEU A 914 16.32 5.80 -35.18
N SER A 915 17.10 5.19 -34.28
CA SER A 915 18.02 4.11 -34.61
C SER A 915 17.32 2.92 -35.23
N LEU A 916 16.23 2.44 -34.63
CA LEU A 916 15.52 1.24 -35.08
C LEU A 916 14.88 1.46 -36.45
N PHE A 917 14.24 2.62 -36.69
CA PHE A 917 13.69 2.95 -38.01
C PHE A 917 14.79 3.09 -39.06
N TRP A 918 15.89 3.79 -38.73
CA TRP A 918 17.00 3.97 -39.67
C TRP A 918 17.65 2.62 -40.01
N TYR A 919 18.10 1.87 -39.00
CA TYR A 919 18.71 0.55 -39.19
C TYR A 919 17.81 -0.39 -39.97
N GLY A 920 16.54 -0.52 -39.57
CA GLY A 920 15.60 -1.45 -40.19
C GLY A 920 15.38 -1.20 -41.68
N TRP A 921 15.06 0.03 -42.06
CA TRP A 921 14.71 0.35 -43.45
C TRP A 921 15.92 0.41 -44.38
N THR A 922 17.06 0.89 -43.90
CA THR A 922 18.30 0.87 -44.69
C THR A 922 18.81 -0.55 -44.88
N ALA A 923 18.67 -1.42 -43.87
CA ALA A 923 19.01 -2.84 -43.99
C ALA A 923 18.07 -3.62 -44.92
N GLU A 924 16.76 -3.31 -44.91
CA GLU A 924 15.75 -3.92 -45.80
C GLU A 924 15.98 -3.53 -47.27
N LYS A 925 16.33 -2.27 -47.53
CA LYS A 925 16.55 -1.76 -48.89
C LYS A 925 17.92 -2.12 -49.46
N HIS A 926 18.77 -2.77 -48.69
CA HIS A 926 20.17 -3.03 -49.05
C HIS A 926 20.92 -1.74 -49.43
N ASP A 927 20.59 -0.62 -48.77
CA ASP A 927 21.31 0.65 -48.97
C ASP A 927 22.77 0.51 -48.49
N HIS A 928 23.69 1.40 -48.89
CA HIS A 928 25.12 1.27 -48.57
C HIS A 928 25.38 0.90 -47.10
N TRP A 929 26.16 -0.17 -46.87
CA TRP A 929 26.40 -0.84 -45.57
C TRP A 929 26.74 0.09 -44.39
N ILE A 930 27.30 1.27 -44.65
CA ILE A 930 27.60 2.28 -43.62
C ILE A 930 26.32 2.84 -42.96
N LEU A 931 25.22 2.95 -43.70
CA LEU A 931 23.97 3.54 -43.24
C LEU A 931 23.32 2.76 -42.09
N PRO A 932 23.16 1.43 -42.15
CA PRO A 932 22.66 0.67 -41.01
C PRO A 932 23.62 0.73 -39.80
N ILE A 933 24.94 0.78 -40.02
CA ILE A 933 25.93 0.96 -38.94
C ILE A 933 25.76 2.32 -38.25
N LEU A 934 25.62 3.41 -39.01
CA LEU A 934 25.32 4.75 -38.48
C LEU A 934 23.98 4.78 -37.73
N GLY A 935 22.98 4.05 -38.25
CA GLY A 935 21.72 3.82 -37.56
C GLY A 935 21.94 3.24 -36.17
N THR A 936 22.79 2.21 -36.03
CA THR A 936 23.08 1.57 -34.73
C THR A 936 23.89 2.46 -33.77
N ALA A 937 24.61 3.47 -34.27
CA ALA A 937 25.26 4.47 -33.42
C ALA A 937 24.24 5.31 -32.63
N CYS A 938 23.08 5.62 -33.22
CA CYS A 938 22.01 6.30 -32.50
C CYS A 938 21.49 5.45 -31.33
N LEU A 939 21.41 4.12 -31.46
CA LEU A 939 21.03 3.24 -30.35
C LEU A 939 22.05 3.32 -29.21
N GLY A 940 23.35 3.32 -29.54
CA GLY A 940 24.43 3.47 -28.56
C GLY A 940 24.30 4.75 -27.73
N ILE A 941 24.04 5.89 -28.38
CA ILE A 941 23.83 7.19 -27.70
C ILE A 941 22.65 7.09 -26.72
N GLY A 942 21.48 6.66 -27.23
CA GLY A 942 20.25 6.61 -26.44
C GLY A 942 20.33 5.63 -25.28
N MET A 943 20.93 4.46 -25.49
CA MET A 943 21.11 3.41 -24.49
C MET A 943 21.98 3.88 -23.31
N LEU A 944 23.12 4.50 -23.61
CA LEU A 944 24.04 4.97 -22.58
C LEU A 944 23.42 6.07 -21.71
N MET A 945 22.76 7.04 -22.34
CA MET A 945 22.03 8.08 -21.61
C MET A 945 20.91 7.49 -20.75
N ALA A 946 20.14 6.53 -21.28
CA ALA A 946 19.08 5.86 -20.53
C ALA A 946 19.60 5.09 -19.30
N PHE A 947 20.69 4.33 -19.45
CA PHE A 947 21.23 3.50 -18.37
C PHE A 947 21.82 4.34 -17.24
N MET A 948 22.60 5.36 -17.58
CA MET A 948 23.28 6.20 -16.59
C MET A 948 22.29 7.14 -15.87
N CYS A 949 21.38 7.78 -16.60
CA CYS A 949 20.34 8.62 -15.98
C CYS A 949 19.39 7.82 -15.10
N THR A 950 18.98 6.62 -15.53
CA THR A 950 18.10 5.77 -14.70
C THR A 950 18.81 5.31 -13.43
N SER A 951 20.06 4.84 -13.55
CA SER A 951 20.83 4.39 -12.39
C SER A 951 21.05 5.53 -11.38
N THR A 952 21.46 6.71 -11.84
CA THR A 952 21.66 7.87 -10.96
C THR A 952 20.35 8.38 -10.35
N TYR A 953 19.26 8.40 -11.13
CA TYR A 953 17.94 8.75 -10.62
C TYR A 953 17.45 7.79 -9.54
N LEU A 954 17.60 6.47 -9.72
CA LEU A 954 17.15 5.48 -8.74
C LEU A 954 17.95 5.58 -7.44
N VAL A 955 19.26 5.85 -7.52
CA VAL A 955 20.10 6.09 -6.35
C VAL A 955 19.64 7.35 -5.59
N ASP A 956 19.48 8.47 -6.30
CA ASP A 956 19.07 9.74 -5.67
C ASP A 956 17.63 9.69 -5.15
N ALA A 957 16.73 8.93 -5.80
CA ALA A 957 15.33 8.81 -5.40
C ALA A 957 15.13 7.88 -4.19
N TYR A 958 15.89 6.79 -4.10
CA TYR A 958 15.75 5.79 -3.04
C TYR A 958 17.02 5.73 -2.19
N THR A 959 17.51 6.86 -1.69
CA THR A 959 18.80 6.99 -0.98
C THR A 959 19.11 5.83 -0.01
N ILE A 960 18.17 5.54 0.90
CA ILE A 960 18.29 4.47 1.90
C ILE A 960 18.26 3.07 1.25
N TYR A 961 17.40 2.87 0.24
CA TYR A 961 17.17 1.58 -0.43
C TYR A 961 17.76 1.52 -1.84
N SER A 962 18.86 2.23 -2.07
CA SER A 962 19.39 2.52 -3.40
C SER A 962 19.99 1.26 -4.04
N ALA A 963 20.66 0.43 -3.25
CA ALA A 963 21.19 -0.85 -3.69
C ALA A 963 20.07 -1.80 -4.13
N SER A 964 19.00 -1.93 -3.36
CA SER A 964 17.83 -2.73 -3.72
C SER A 964 17.13 -2.25 -5.00
N ALA A 965 17.01 -0.93 -5.20
CA ALA A 965 16.43 -0.37 -6.43
C ALA A 965 17.30 -0.66 -7.67
N ILE A 966 18.62 -0.56 -7.54
CA ILE A 966 19.57 -0.89 -8.62
C ILE A 966 19.60 -2.39 -8.92
N ALA A 967 19.51 -3.23 -7.89
CA ALA A 967 19.42 -4.68 -8.05
C ALA A 967 18.16 -5.07 -8.83
N ALA A 968 17.01 -4.52 -8.45
CA ALA A 968 15.74 -4.71 -9.17
C ALA A 968 15.84 -4.36 -10.66
N ASN A 969 16.39 -3.17 -10.96
CA ASN A 969 16.62 -2.70 -12.33
C ASN A 969 17.56 -3.64 -13.10
N THR A 970 18.65 -4.08 -12.48
CA THR A 970 19.65 -4.95 -13.12
C THR A 970 19.09 -6.33 -13.46
N VAL A 971 18.37 -6.95 -12.52
CA VAL A 971 17.73 -8.27 -12.73
C VAL A 971 16.71 -8.19 -13.85
N PHE A 972 15.82 -7.18 -13.82
CA PHE A 972 14.78 -7.05 -14.82
C PHE A 972 15.35 -6.76 -16.22
N ARG A 973 16.38 -5.91 -16.28
CA ARG A 973 17.13 -5.64 -17.51
C ARG A 973 17.76 -6.88 -18.12
N SER A 974 18.50 -7.63 -17.31
CA SER A 974 19.20 -8.84 -17.77
C SER A 974 18.23 -9.93 -18.23
N LEU A 975 17.06 -10.04 -17.59
CA LEU A 975 16.04 -11.03 -17.95
C LEU A 975 15.46 -10.75 -19.35
N LEU A 976 15.09 -9.51 -19.63
CA LEU A 976 14.60 -9.11 -20.96
C LEU A 976 15.72 -9.16 -22.02
N GLY A 977 16.95 -8.84 -21.65
CA GLY A 977 18.14 -9.08 -22.48
C GLY A 977 18.32 -10.55 -22.87
N ALA A 978 18.00 -11.49 -21.96
CA ALA A 978 18.08 -12.92 -22.23
C ALA A 978 16.92 -13.41 -23.12
N LEU A 979 15.71 -12.89 -22.90
CA LEU A 979 14.48 -13.44 -23.49
C LEU A 979 14.09 -12.80 -24.83
N LEU A 980 14.26 -11.48 -25.01
CA LEU A 980 13.83 -10.79 -26.22
C LEU A 980 14.53 -11.29 -27.51
N PRO A 981 15.84 -11.61 -27.51
CA PRO A 981 16.52 -12.10 -28.71
C PRO A 981 15.94 -13.41 -29.27
N LEU A 982 15.29 -14.24 -28.44
CA LEU A 982 14.62 -15.47 -28.87
C LEU A 982 13.52 -15.22 -29.90
N ALA A 983 12.90 -14.03 -29.86
CA ALA A 983 11.86 -13.64 -30.81
C ALA A 983 12.43 -13.04 -32.10
N GLY A 984 13.69 -12.59 -32.11
CA GLY A 984 14.29 -11.76 -33.16
C GLY A 984 14.31 -12.43 -34.54
N ASN A 985 14.96 -13.59 -34.65
CA ASN A 985 15.10 -14.30 -35.94
C ASN A 985 13.74 -14.65 -36.57
N LYS A 986 12.77 -15.10 -35.76
CA LYS A 986 11.42 -15.41 -36.25
C LYS A 986 10.65 -14.16 -36.66
N MET A 987 10.79 -13.07 -35.90
CA MET A 987 10.17 -11.79 -36.20
C MET A 987 10.68 -11.26 -37.55
N TYR A 988 12.00 -11.27 -37.78
CA TYR A 988 12.58 -10.83 -39.06
C TYR A 988 12.25 -11.77 -40.22
N ALA A 989 12.20 -13.08 -40.00
CA ALA A 989 11.75 -14.03 -41.03
C ALA A 989 10.28 -13.80 -41.46
N THR A 990 9.44 -13.24 -40.58
CA THR A 990 8.01 -13.02 -40.85
C THR A 990 7.72 -11.61 -41.38
N LEU A 991 8.39 -10.59 -40.83
CA LEU A 991 8.10 -9.17 -41.07
C LEU A 991 9.15 -8.46 -41.93
N GLY A 992 10.27 -9.11 -42.23
CA GLY A 992 11.45 -8.43 -42.77
C GLY A 992 12.17 -7.58 -41.71
N LEU A 993 13.34 -7.05 -42.09
CA LEU A 993 14.16 -6.17 -41.25
C LEU A 993 13.51 -4.80 -41.08
N GLY A 994 12.83 -4.28 -42.12
CA GLY A 994 12.16 -2.98 -42.10
C GLY A 994 11.02 -2.93 -41.09
N TRP A 995 9.96 -3.73 -41.30
CA TRP A 995 8.81 -3.75 -40.40
C TRP A 995 9.12 -4.39 -39.05
N GLY A 996 9.99 -5.41 -39.01
CA GLY A 996 10.44 -6.01 -37.76
C GLY A 996 11.06 -4.97 -36.82
N ASN A 997 12.00 -4.15 -37.30
CA ASN A 997 12.56 -3.05 -36.51
C ASN A 997 11.58 -1.89 -36.31
N SER A 998 10.63 -1.66 -37.23
CA SER A 998 9.59 -0.63 -37.04
C SER A 998 8.67 -0.96 -35.86
N VAL A 999 8.32 -2.24 -35.65
CA VAL A 999 7.58 -2.68 -34.46
C VAL A 999 8.36 -2.37 -33.18
N LEU A 1000 9.66 -2.69 -33.16
CA LEU A 1000 10.53 -2.33 -32.02
C LEU A 1000 10.61 -0.80 -31.86
N GLY A 1001 10.69 -0.05 -32.95
CA GLY A 1001 10.71 1.41 -32.98
C GLY A 1001 9.44 2.03 -32.39
N PHE A 1002 8.26 1.49 -32.69
CA PHE A 1002 7.01 1.95 -32.10
C PHE A 1002 6.91 1.65 -30.60
N ILE A 1003 7.43 0.50 -30.15
CA ILE A 1003 7.52 0.18 -28.72
C ILE A 1003 8.46 1.18 -28.02
N ALA A 1004 9.63 1.45 -28.61
CA ALA A 1004 10.56 2.45 -28.10
C ALA A 1004 9.92 3.85 -28.04
N LEU A 1005 9.17 4.23 -29.07
CA LEU A 1005 8.45 5.50 -29.16
C LEU A 1005 7.35 5.61 -28.11
N ALA A 1006 6.61 4.53 -27.83
CA ALA A 1006 5.60 4.51 -26.78
C ALA A 1006 6.19 4.70 -25.37
N LEU A 1007 7.43 4.24 -25.17
CA LEU A 1007 8.15 4.40 -23.90
C LEU A 1007 8.96 5.72 -23.82
N ALA A 1008 9.25 6.37 -24.95
CA ALA A 1008 10.04 7.60 -25.02
C ALA A 1008 9.50 8.79 -24.17
N PRO A 1009 8.18 8.93 -23.92
CA PRO A 1009 7.65 9.95 -23.00
C PRO A 1009 7.89 9.68 -21.51
N LEU A 1010 8.26 8.45 -21.10
CA LEU A 1010 8.43 8.09 -19.69
C LEU A 1010 9.41 9.01 -18.92
N PRO A 1011 10.61 9.34 -19.45
CA PRO A 1011 11.53 10.26 -18.78
C PRO A 1011 10.91 11.66 -18.58
N LEU A 1012 10.12 12.14 -19.54
CA LEU A 1012 9.43 13.43 -19.44
C LEU A 1012 8.30 13.39 -18.39
N LEU A 1013 7.54 12.29 -18.36
CA LEU A 1013 6.50 12.07 -17.36
C LEU A 1013 7.08 12.06 -15.95
N PHE A 1014 8.19 11.37 -15.73
CA PHE A 1014 8.85 11.35 -14.42
C PHE A 1014 9.59 12.65 -14.10
N TYR A 1015 10.11 13.36 -15.09
CA TYR A 1015 10.62 14.72 -14.87
C TYR A 1015 9.55 15.67 -14.34
N LYS A 1016 8.32 15.58 -14.88
CA LYS A 1016 7.21 16.48 -14.50
C LYS A 1016 6.43 16.02 -13.26
N PHE A 1017 6.23 14.70 -13.08
CA PHE A 1017 5.35 14.13 -12.06
C PHE A 1017 6.06 13.21 -11.06
N GLY A 1018 7.35 12.93 -11.23
CA GLY A 1018 8.11 11.98 -10.40
C GLY A 1018 8.03 12.26 -8.90
N GLU A 1019 8.20 13.52 -8.51
CA GLU A 1019 8.13 13.94 -7.10
C GLU A 1019 6.74 13.66 -6.51
N ARG A 1020 5.68 13.94 -7.26
CA ARG A 1020 4.30 13.71 -6.83
C ARG A 1020 4.00 12.22 -6.67
N ILE A 1021 4.53 11.38 -7.56
CA ILE A 1021 4.37 9.92 -7.49
C ILE A 1021 5.15 9.36 -6.29
N ARG A 1022 6.39 9.84 -6.05
CA ARG A 1022 7.24 9.43 -4.90
C ARG A 1022 6.62 9.80 -3.55
N LYS A 1023 6.04 11.00 -3.45
CA LYS A 1023 5.42 11.51 -2.21
C LYS A 1023 3.97 11.06 -2.03
N SER A 1024 3.40 10.33 -2.99
CA SER A 1024 2.02 9.84 -2.89
C SER A 1024 1.93 8.70 -1.88
N LYS A 1025 1.05 8.85 -0.86
CA LYS A 1025 0.74 7.78 0.10
C LYS A 1025 0.20 6.49 -0.56
N LEU A 1026 -0.29 6.57 -1.81
CA LEU A 1026 -0.78 5.42 -2.57
C LEU A 1026 0.35 4.52 -3.11
N PHE A 1027 1.54 5.08 -3.31
CA PHE A 1027 2.70 4.39 -3.89
C PHE A 1027 3.89 4.34 -2.92
N GLN A 1028 3.72 4.81 -1.68
CA GLN A 1028 4.65 4.60 -0.58
C GLN A 1028 4.50 3.16 -0.09
N VAL A 1029 5.57 2.38 -0.28
CA VAL A 1029 5.65 0.99 0.15
C VAL A 1029 6.66 0.95 1.30
N GLU A 1030 6.24 0.46 2.46
CA GLU A 1030 7.16 0.12 3.55
C GLU A 1030 7.84 -1.21 3.19
N PHE A 1031 9.18 -1.18 3.07
CA PHE A 1031 9.95 -2.24 2.42
C PHE A 1031 10.45 -3.33 3.35
#